data_AF-A0A8H6VU12-F1
#
_entry.id   AF-A0A8H6VU12-F1
#
_cell.length_a   1.000
_cell.length_b   1.000
_cell.length_c   1.000
_cell.angle_alpha   90.00
_cell.angle_beta   90.00
_cell.angle_gamma   90.00
#
_symmetry.space_group_name_H-M   'P 1'
#
loop_
_entity.id
_entity.type
_entity.pdbx_description
1 polymer ?
#
loop_
_entity_poly.entity_id
_entity_poly.type
_entity_poly.pdbx_seq_one_letter_code
_entity_poly.pdbx_strand_id
1 'polypeptide(L)'
;MLTSSLFTLLAASASLAAPVRRDVALDAAATAEAQQRDNGATRAFTATTITTSDGRCLSVNPFSGDFRSNLTPVTAVACNGSKNQTWDVITKGKHNNVAGQALVVSSLTNACLNFDARRAAGNQVLLFSCGGRADGGGEVTNSQLFAFNGGAGPQALVPQNGNNKVCLTVKGNNVDQTACNGAGSASGLELFTFGGKAAGNANNVATGNAAAATGNANAGKQAGKQTGKKAGKKAGKKAGKKGRKGRKGKGKGKGANATKKNTQVTGTAGAPVVAPPAAATTRAANVEPTKATQTNTGPIKVSGAKGILEPSAVAQSQARDDTAKRAATGVQIKDSTGKCLSVDITKGDFRENLIPIDMADCDGSEGQKWDFITSGKHNNNKDSTLIVSSLMNGCLNFDDRRAAGDQVIMFSCGGRADGEGQTTDSQLFPFTANTDLTKPYVLSPKNSRNGRCLVNGGKGRLDNAACDATKPAANQQFTIVGAGAGAGAGAGAATTKAAENTKVATTTPPPAQATKGTQTTTGPIKVSGAKGILEPSAVAQSQARDDTAKRAATRVQIKNSAGKCLGVDITKGDFRENLIPIDIADCDGSEGQKWDFITSGKHNNNKDSTLIVSSLMNGCLNFDDRRAAGDQVIMFSCGGRADGEGQTTDSQLFPFTANTDLTKPYVLSPKNSKNGRCLVDGGKRKTRQRGLQRIQALRC
;
A
#
# COMPACT_ATOMS: atom_id res chain seq x y z
N MET A 1 -11.50 -6.42 -72.27
CA MET A 1 -11.60 -7.69 -71.51
C MET A 1 -10.23 -7.95 -70.89
N LEU A 2 -10.17 -8.49 -69.66
CA LEU A 2 -9.01 -8.48 -68.71
C LEU A 2 -8.94 -7.14 -67.95
N THR A 3 -8.94 -7.05 -66.62
CA THR A 3 -8.68 -8.00 -65.53
C THR A 3 -9.34 -7.44 -64.26
N SER A 4 -10.15 -8.25 -63.57
CA SER A 4 -10.66 -7.96 -62.22
C SER A 4 -10.53 -9.24 -61.41
N SER A 5 -9.56 -9.29 -60.50
CA SER A 5 -9.43 -10.27 -59.40
C SER A 5 -8.08 -10.07 -58.70
N LEU A 6 -8.05 -9.40 -57.55
CA LEU A 6 -7.17 -9.74 -56.42
C LEU A 6 -7.44 -8.79 -55.22
N PHE A 7 -8.34 -9.18 -54.31
CA PHE A 7 -8.41 -8.59 -52.97
C PHE A 7 -9.07 -9.57 -51.99
N THR A 8 -8.35 -10.60 -51.56
CA THR A 8 -8.67 -11.31 -50.31
C THR A 8 -7.41 -11.98 -49.77
N LEU A 9 -6.94 -11.54 -48.59
CA LEU A 9 -6.29 -12.27 -47.49
C LEU A 9 -5.31 -11.35 -46.74
N LEU A 10 -5.81 -10.65 -45.72
CA LEU A 10 -4.99 -10.27 -44.57
C LEU A 10 -5.74 -10.74 -43.31
N ALA A 11 -5.50 -12.00 -42.93
CA ALA A 11 -6.00 -12.59 -41.71
C ALA A 11 -5.17 -12.11 -40.50
N ALA A 12 -5.87 -11.82 -39.42
CA ALA A 12 -5.35 -11.27 -38.17
C ALA A 12 -4.49 -12.26 -37.38
N SER A 13 -3.25 -11.87 -37.08
CA SER A 13 -2.40 -12.55 -36.10
C SER A 13 -2.50 -11.85 -34.74
N ALA A 14 -3.58 -12.12 -34.00
CA ALA A 14 -3.69 -11.73 -32.60
C ALA A 14 -3.15 -12.88 -31.72
N SER A 15 -1.84 -12.85 -31.46
CA SER A 15 -1.21 -13.76 -30.50
C SER A 15 -1.63 -13.39 -29.07
N LEU A 16 -2.67 -14.03 -28.55
CA LEU A 16 -2.99 -14.01 -27.12
C LEU A 16 -1.83 -14.65 -26.36
N ALA A 17 -1.01 -13.84 -25.69
CA ALA A 17 -0.01 -14.34 -24.76
C ALA A 17 -0.71 -15.09 -23.62
N ALA A 18 -0.66 -16.42 -23.65
CA ALA A 18 -1.17 -17.23 -22.55
C ALA A 18 -0.35 -16.91 -21.28
N PRO A 19 -0.99 -16.74 -20.11
CA PRO A 19 -0.27 -16.48 -18.87
C PRO A 19 0.67 -17.64 -18.56
N VAL A 20 1.95 -17.34 -18.34
CA VAL A 20 2.97 -18.31 -17.94
C VAL A 20 2.55 -18.93 -16.61
N ARG A 21 2.16 -20.20 -16.63
CA ARG A 21 1.89 -20.98 -15.42
C ARG A 21 3.22 -21.21 -14.71
N ARG A 22 3.36 -20.66 -13.50
CA ARG A 22 4.42 -21.05 -12.59
C ARG A 22 3.86 -22.17 -11.73
N ASP A 23 4.26 -23.41 -11.99
CA ASP A 23 4.01 -24.50 -11.05
C ASP A 23 4.94 -24.28 -9.86
N VAL A 24 4.36 -23.99 -8.70
CA VAL A 24 5.10 -23.73 -7.48
C VAL A 24 5.23 -25.02 -6.68
N ALA A 25 6.45 -25.33 -6.24
CA ALA A 25 6.66 -26.42 -5.27
C ALA A 25 6.08 -26.00 -3.92
N LEU A 26 5.14 -26.80 -3.40
CA LEU A 26 4.52 -26.55 -2.10
C LEU A 26 5.47 -26.92 -0.97
N ASP A 27 5.55 -26.05 0.03
CA ASP A 27 6.12 -26.38 1.34
C ASP A 27 5.00 -27.01 2.17
N ALA A 28 5.14 -28.30 2.49
CA ALA A 28 4.13 -29.04 3.21
C ALA A 28 3.89 -28.49 4.64
N ALA A 29 4.94 -28.05 5.33
CA ALA A 29 4.83 -27.52 6.68
C ALA A 29 4.15 -26.14 6.66
N ALA A 30 4.59 -25.25 5.78
CA ALA A 30 4.01 -23.92 5.65
C ALA A 30 2.57 -23.98 5.11
N THR A 31 2.24 -24.94 4.24
CA THR A 31 0.87 -25.18 3.78
C THR A 31 -0.01 -25.71 4.91
N ALA A 32 0.48 -26.65 5.73
CA ALA A 32 -0.27 -27.17 6.87
C ALA A 32 -0.51 -26.11 7.95
N GLU A 33 0.48 -25.24 8.17
CA GLU A 33 0.36 -24.09 9.06
C GLU A 33 -0.66 -23.08 8.53
N ALA A 34 -0.59 -22.74 7.24
CA ALA A 34 -1.45 -21.74 6.63
C ALA A 34 -2.90 -22.20 6.46
N GLN A 35 -3.12 -23.45 6.05
CA GLN A 35 -4.43 -23.95 5.66
C GLN A 35 -5.01 -24.90 6.72
N GLN A 36 -5.16 -24.38 7.94
CA GLN A 36 -5.71 -25.12 9.06
C GLN A 36 -7.21 -25.37 8.89
N ARG A 37 -7.62 -26.63 9.01
CA ARG A 37 -9.03 -27.00 9.00
C ARG A 37 -9.70 -26.61 10.31
N ASP A 38 -10.81 -25.89 10.22
CA ASP A 38 -11.72 -25.70 11.35
C ASP A 38 -12.61 -26.94 11.55
N ASN A 39 -12.23 -27.77 12.51
CA ASN A 39 -12.96 -28.98 12.88
C ASN A 39 -14.20 -28.70 13.74
N GLY A 40 -14.30 -27.52 14.37
CA GLY A 40 -15.46 -27.11 15.17
C GLY A 40 -16.54 -26.39 14.35
N ALA A 41 -16.30 -26.15 13.08
CA ALA A 41 -17.20 -25.43 12.19
C ALA A 41 -18.55 -26.14 11.98
N THR A 42 -19.63 -25.36 12.00
CA THR A 42 -20.94 -25.75 11.48
C THR A 42 -20.95 -25.56 9.97
N ARG A 43 -21.19 -26.64 9.23
CA ARG A 43 -21.17 -26.70 7.77
C ARG A 43 -22.59 -26.84 7.25
N ALA A 44 -23.01 -25.91 6.40
CA ALA A 44 -24.26 -26.05 5.63
C ALA A 44 -24.10 -27.14 4.56
N PHE A 45 -22.93 -27.19 3.92
CA PHE A 45 -22.55 -28.21 2.95
C PHE A 45 -21.14 -28.70 3.23
N THR A 46 -20.89 -29.99 3.02
CA THR A 46 -19.57 -30.63 3.19
C THR A 46 -19.21 -31.38 1.92
N ALA A 47 -18.00 -31.17 1.41
CA ALA A 47 -17.48 -31.78 0.17
C ALA A 47 -18.49 -31.72 -1.01
N THR A 48 -19.21 -30.60 -1.13
CA THR A 48 -20.16 -30.35 -2.22
C THR A 48 -19.45 -29.81 -3.44
N THR A 49 -20.01 -30.01 -4.64
CA THR A 49 -19.66 -29.18 -5.78
C THR A 49 -20.32 -27.81 -5.69
N ILE A 50 -19.72 -26.82 -6.38
CA ILE A 50 -20.33 -25.52 -6.67
C ILE A 50 -20.45 -25.43 -8.19
N THR A 51 -21.67 -25.46 -8.69
CA THR A 51 -21.99 -25.45 -10.12
C THR A 51 -22.43 -24.06 -10.55
N THR A 52 -21.87 -23.57 -11.65
CA THR A 52 -22.20 -22.30 -12.29
C THR A 52 -23.47 -22.43 -13.12
N SER A 53 -24.12 -21.32 -13.48
CA SER A 53 -25.37 -21.36 -14.27
C SER A 53 -25.23 -22.03 -15.65
N ASP A 54 -24.03 -22.08 -16.20
CA ASP A 54 -23.69 -22.75 -17.47
C ASP A 54 -23.26 -24.22 -17.28
N GLY A 55 -23.44 -24.79 -16.07
CA GLY A 55 -23.24 -26.22 -15.79
C GLY A 55 -21.79 -26.64 -15.50
N ARG A 56 -20.85 -25.69 -15.39
CA ARG A 56 -19.46 -25.97 -15.00
C ARG A 56 -19.30 -26.01 -13.49
N CYS A 57 -18.22 -26.61 -13.00
CA CYS A 57 -17.91 -26.69 -11.58
C CYS A 57 -16.73 -25.78 -11.24
N LEU A 58 -16.80 -25.12 -10.08
CA LEU A 58 -15.65 -24.42 -9.52
C LEU A 58 -14.57 -25.44 -9.14
N SER A 59 -13.34 -25.15 -9.56
CA SER A 59 -12.18 -26.02 -9.42
C SER A 59 -10.94 -25.21 -9.06
N VAL A 60 -10.04 -25.84 -8.32
CA VAL A 60 -8.75 -25.24 -7.94
C VAL A 60 -7.57 -26.11 -8.33
N ASN A 61 -6.40 -25.51 -8.49
CA ASN A 61 -5.14 -26.23 -8.62
C ASN A 61 -4.23 -25.81 -7.45
N PRO A 62 -3.91 -26.70 -6.49
CA PRO A 62 -3.14 -26.31 -5.31
C PRO A 62 -1.74 -25.78 -5.64
N PHE A 63 -1.19 -26.07 -6.83
CA PHE A 63 0.15 -25.66 -7.28
C PHE A 63 0.17 -24.31 -8.03
N SER A 64 -0.99 -23.69 -8.27
CA SER A 64 -1.06 -22.42 -9.02
C SER A 64 -0.99 -21.18 -8.13
N GLY A 65 -0.73 -21.35 -6.83
CA GLY A 65 -0.59 -20.27 -5.83
C GLY A 65 0.87 -20.02 -5.42
N ASP A 66 1.06 -19.51 -4.22
CA ASP A 66 2.37 -19.45 -3.54
C ASP A 66 2.74 -20.82 -2.91
N PHE A 67 3.91 -20.89 -2.28
CA PHE A 67 4.41 -22.12 -1.65
C PHE A 67 3.55 -22.64 -0.48
N ARG A 68 2.56 -21.87 -0.01
CA ARG A 68 1.58 -22.23 1.03
C ARG A 68 0.19 -22.53 0.45
N SER A 69 0.07 -22.58 -0.88
CA SER A 69 -1.18 -22.65 -1.63
C SER A 69 -2.12 -21.44 -1.43
N ASN A 70 -1.59 -20.29 -0.97
CA ASN A 70 -2.33 -19.02 -1.00
C ASN A 70 -2.29 -18.44 -2.42
N LEU A 71 -3.19 -17.48 -2.69
CA LEU A 71 -3.30 -16.83 -3.99
C LEU A 71 -3.61 -17.81 -5.14
N THR A 72 -4.13 -19.00 -4.83
CA THR A 72 -4.53 -20.01 -5.81
C THR A 72 -5.79 -19.54 -6.54
N PRO A 73 -5.75 -19.31 -7.87
CA PRO A 73 -6.94 -18.90 -8.61
C PRO A 73 -8.05 -19.95 -8.58
N VAL A 74 -9.29 -19.47 -8.66
CA VAL A 74 -10.48 -20.35 -8.81
C VAL A 74 -10.96 -20.30 -10.25
N THR A 75 -11.18 -21.47 -10.83
CA THR A 75 -11.57 -21.64 -12.24
C THR A 75 -12.89 -22.38 -12.36
N ALA A 76 -13.62 -22.14 -13.44
CA ALA A 76 -14.82 -22.88 -13.80
C ALA A 76 -14.49 -23.85 -14.95
N VAL A 77 -14.62 -25.15 -14.69
CA VAL A 77 -14.26 -26.23 -15.62
C VAL A 77 -15.39 -27.26 -15.71
N ALA A 78 -15.31 -28.21 -16.64
CA ALA A 78 -16.28 -29.31 -16.70
C ALA A 78 -16.34 -30.07 -15.37
N CYS A 79 -17.54 -30.34 -14.87
CA CYS A 79 -17.75 -31.12 -13.66
C CYS A 79 -17.27 -32.56 -13.86
N ASN A 80 -16.34 -33.01 -13.02
CA ASN A 80 -15.78 -34.38 -13.07
C ASN A 80 -15.78 -35.05 -11.68
N GLY A 81 -16.21 -34.35 -10.63
CA GLY A 81 -16.28 -34.87 -9.27
C GLY A 81 -14.92 -35.07 -8.58
N SER A 82 -13.82 -34.55 -9.14
CA SER A 82 -12.51 -34.67 -8.48
C SER A 82 -12.45 -33.83 -7.20
N LYS A 83 -11.52 -34.19 -6.29
CA LYS A 83 -11.36 -33.53 -4.99
C LYS A 83 -11.14 -32.01 -5.11
N ASN A 84 -10.51 -31.55 -6.18
CA ASN A 84 -10.31 -30.13 -6.42
C ASN A 84 -11.56 -29.36 -6.85
N GLN A 85 -12.70 -30.04 -7.06
CA GLN A 85 -14.03 -29.47 -7.29
C GLN A 85 -14.94 -29.57 -6.06
N THR A 86 -14.40 -29.96 -4.91
CA THR A 86 -15.17 -30.12 -3.67
C THR A 86 -14.92 -29.00 -2.69
N TRP A 87 -16.00 -28.56 -2.07
CA TRP A 87 -16.08 -27.36 -1.25
C TRP A 87 -16.88 -27.63 0.02
N ASP A 88 -16.50 -26.98 1.10
CA ASP A 88 -17.31 -26.86 2.29
C ASP A 88 -17.89 -25.45 2.37
N VAL A 89 -19.13 -25.34 2.85
CA VAL A 89 -19.79 -24.05 3.10
C VAL A 89 -20.00 -23.93 4.61
N ILE A 90 -19.20 -23.09 5.27
CA ILE A 90 -19.18 -22.93 6.73
C ILE A 90 -19.97 -21.68 7.13
N THR A 91 -21.04 -21.86 7.90
CA THR A 91 -21.90 -20.78 8.38
C THR A 91 -21.60 -20.33 9.81
N LYS A 92 -20.79 -21.11 10.54
CA LYS A 92 -20.30 -20.76 11.88
C LYS A 92 -19.01 -21.52 12.16
N GLY A 93 -18.03 -20.90 12.80
CA GLY A 93 -16.77 -21.54 13.19
C GLY A 93 -15.78 -20.55 13.80
N LYS A 94 -14.54 -20.99 14.02
CA LYS A 94 -13.42 -20.14 14.45
C LYS A 94 -13.25 -18.92 13.55
N HIS A 95 -13.45 -19.10 12.25
CA HIS A 95 -13.28 -18.06 11.23
C HIS A 95 -14.61 -17.59 10.62
N ASN A 96 -15.75 -17.88 11.23
CA ASN A 96 -17.02 -17.26 10.83
C ASN A 96 -17.94 -17.08 12.04
N ASN A 97 -18.14 -15.83 12.43
CA ASN A 97 -19.02 -15.42 13.52
C ASN A 97 -20.12 -14.44 13.05
N VAL A 98 -20.29 -14.25 11.74
CA VAL A 98 -21.22 -13.26 11.18
C VAL A 98 -22.49 -13.95 10.67
N ALA A 99 -23.63 -13.61 11.25
CA ALA A 99 -24.92 -14.16 10.83
C ALA A 99 -25.23 -13.80 9.37
N GLY A 100 -25.80 -14.76 8.62
CA GLY A 100 -26.14 -14.58 7.20
C GLY A 100 -24.93 -14.57 6.25
N GLN A 101 -23.73 -14.89 6.75
CA GLN A 101 -22.52 -15.03 5.95
C GLN A 101 -22.01 -16.48 5.98
N ALA A 102 -21.32 -16.89 4.93
CA ALA A 102 -20.61 -18.15 4.86
C ALA A 102 -19.16 -17.95 4.39
N LEU A 103 -18.28 -18.82 4.88
CA LEU A 103 -17.01 -19.11 4.24
C LEU A 103 -17.24 -20.21 3.19
N VAL A 104 -16.68 -20.02 2.00
CA VAL A 104 -16.59 -21.06 0.98
C VAL A 104 -15.17 -21.60 1.01
N VAL A 105 -14.98 -22.86 1.40
CA VAL A 105 -13.68 -23.45 1.70
C VAL A 105 -13.39 -24.59 0.74
N SER A 106 -12.23 -24.62 0.12
CA SER A 106 -11.79 -25.77 -0.67
C SER A 106 -11.60 -26.98 0.24
N SER A 107 -12.33 -28.07 0.00
CA SER A 107 -12.17 -29.30 0.80
C SER A 107 -10.83 -30.00 0.52
N LEU A 108 -10.15 -29.65 -0.58
CA LEU A 108 -8.82 -30.17 -0.92
C LEU A 108 -7.71 -29.50 -0.10
N THR A 109 -7.76 -28.17 0.02
CA THR A 109 -6.66 -27.39 0.60
C THR A 109 -6.99 -26.81 1.98
N ASN A 110 -8.27 -26.77 2.40
CA ASN A 110 -8.79 -26.01 3.53
C ASN A 110 -8.66 -24.47 3.42
N ALA A 111 -8.25 -23.96 2.25
CA ALA A 111 -8.16 -22.53 2.02
C ALA A 111 -9.54 -21.94 1.70
N CYS A 112 -9.77 -20.70 2.16
CA CYS A 112 -11.01 -19.97 1.97
C CYS A 112 -11.01 -19.19 0.66
N LEU A 113 -12.14 -19.19 -0.03
CA LEU A 113 -12.42 -18.25 -1.11
C LEU A 113 -12.27 -16.83 -0.60
N ASN A 114 -11.59 -16.00 -1.36
CA ASN A 114 -11.26 -14.63 -0.99
C ASN A 114 -11.40 -13.72 -2.22
N PHE A 115 -12.03 -12.57 -2.02
CA PHE A 115 -12.12 -11.51 -3.02
C PHE A 115 -11.24 -10.31 -2.63
N ASP A 116 -10.16 -10.08 -3.39
CA ASP A 116 -9.26 -8.94 -3.21
C ASP A 116 -9.44 -7.93 -4.35
N ALA A 117 -10.22 -6.88 -4.07
CA ALA A 117 -10.50 -5.80 -5.02
C ALA A 117 -9.25 -5.03 -5.48
N ARG A 118 -8.12 -5.14 -4.75
CA ARG A 118 -6.88 -4.43 -5.06
C ARG A 118 -6.07 -5.12 -6.16
N ARG A 119 -6.38 -6.38 -6.48
CA ARG A 119 -5.70 -7.11 -7.56
C ARG A 119 -6.28 -6.72 -8.91
N ALA A 120 -5.48 -6.89 -9.96
CA ALA A 120 -5.93 -6.69 -11.33
C ALA A 120 -7.13 -7.59 -11.67
N ALA A 121 -8.03 -7.10 -12.53
CA ALA A 121 -9.18 -7.86 -13.00
C ALA A 121 -8.77 -9.23 -13.57
N GLY A 122 -9.57 -10.25 -13.32
CA GLY A 122 -9.25 -11.64 -13.66
C GLY A 122 -8.30 -12.34 -12.66
N ASN A 123 -7.87 -11.66 -11.59
CA ASN A 123 -7.01 -12.20 -10.55
C ASN A 123 -7.48 -11.81 -9.13
N GLN A 124 -8.76 -11.43 -9.00
CA GLN A 124 -9.33 -10.89 -7.76
C GLN A 124 -9.98 -11.97 -6.89
N VAL A 125 -10.42 -13.08 -7.48
CA VAL A 125 -11.03 -14.21 -6.78
C VAL A 125 -10.03 -15.37 -6.70
N LEU A 126 -9.66 -15.74 -5.48
CA LEU A 126 -8.58 -16.68 -5.20
C LEU A 126 -8.82 -17.42 -3.89
N LEU A 127 -8.05 -18.46 -3.62
CA LEU A 127 -7.98 -19.07 -2.30
C LEU A 127 -6.91 -18.41 -1.45
N PHE A 128 -7.22 -18.21 -0.17
CA PHE A 128 -6.31 -17.70 0.84
C PHE A 128 -6.61 -18.36 2.19
N SER A 129 -5.63 -18.40 3.08
CA SER A 129 -5.82 -18.86 4.46
C SER A 129 -7.06 -18.22 5.11
N CYS A 130 -7.89 -19.04 5.76
CA CYS A 130 -9.16 -18.62 6.37
C CYS A 130 -9.01 -17.64 7.55
N GLY A 131 -7.80 -17.46 8.09
CA GLY A 131 -7.50 -16.47 9.14
C GLY A 131 -7.21 -15.06 8.62
N GLY A 132 -7.32 -14.81 7.30
CA GLY A 132 -7.07 -13.50 6.70
C GLY A 132 -5.59 -13.09 6.64
N ARG A 133 -4.69 -13.83 7.30
CA ARG A 133 -3.23 -13.75 7.16
C ARG A 133 -2.70 -14.96 6.41
N ALA A 134 -1.60 -14.79 5.68
CA ALA A 134 -1.05 -15.82 4.81
C ALA A 134 -0.50 -17.05 5.56
N ASP A 135 -0.27 -16.93 6.87
CA ASP A 135 0.28 -17.94 7.78
C ASP A 135 -0.81 -18.76 8.50
N GLY A 136 -2.10 -18.60 8.18
CA GLY A 136 -3.17 -19.33 8.89
C GLY A 136 -3.67 -18.63 10.15
N GLY A 137 -2.92 -17.67 10.67
CA GLY A 137 -3.29 -16.89 11.84
C GLY A 137 -4.25 -15.75 11.53
N GLY A 138 -4.67 -15.03 12.57
CA GLY A 138 -5.53 -13.86 12.46
C GLY A 138 -7.04 -14.16 12.51
N GLU A 139 -7.81 -13.11 12.24
CA GLU A 139 -9.26 -13.14 12.16
C GLU A 139 -9.72 -13.12 10.70
N VAL A 140 -10.85 -13.76 10.42
CA VAL A 140 -11.46 -13.73 9.09
C VAL A 140 -11.65 -12.30 8.61
N THR A 141 -11.34 -12.04 7.34
CA THR A 141 -11.57 -10.73 6.74
C THR A 141 -12.90 -10.70 6.01
N ASN A 142 -13.50 -9.51 5.90
CA ASN A 142 -14.72 -9.29 5.11
C ASN A 142 -14.55 -9.65 3.61
N SER A 143 -13.33 -9.84 3.12
CA SER A 143 -13.05 -10.38 1.78
C SER A 143 -13.34 -11.87 1.62
N GLN A 144 -13.51 -12.60 2.72
CA GLN A 144 -13.71 -14.06 2.75
C GLN A 144 -15.14 -14.45 3.14
N LEU A 145 -15.93 -13.47 3.62
CA LEU A 145 -17.31 -13.67 4.02
C LEU A 145 -18.23 -13.37 2.84
N PHE A 146 -19.06 -14.34 2.47
CA PHE A 146 -20.02 -14.23 1.38
C PHE A 146 -21.45 -14.34 1.90
N ALA A 147 -22.35 -13.52 1.38
CA ALA A 147 -23.76 -13.59 1.74
C ALA A 147 -24.32 -14.99 1.48
N PHE A 148 -25.03 -15.56 2.46
CA PHE A 148 -25.57 -16.91 2.40
C PHE A 148 -26.97 -16.98 2.99
N ASN A 149 -27.93 -17.48 2.19
CA ASN A 149 -29.34 -17.52 2.57
C ASN A 149 -29.79 -18.87 3.18
N GLY A 150 -28.86 -19.82 3.35
CA GLY A 150 -29.17 -21.16 3.88
C GLY A 150 -29.51 -22.21 2.81
N GLY A 151 -29.74 -21.82 1.57
CA GLY A 151 -30.15 -22.70 0.48
C GLY A 151 -28.99 -23.27 -0.34
N ALA A 152 -29.31 -24.27 -1.16
CA ALA A 152 -28.41 -24.83 -2.16
C ALA A 152 -28.24 -23.91 -3.39
N GLY A 153 -29.01 -22.84 -3.51
CA GLY A 153 -29.02 -21.97 -4.69
C GLY A 153 -30.07 -22.39 -5.74
N PRO A 154 -30.08 -21.75 -6.92
CA PRO A 154 -29.08 -20.79 -7.40
C PRO A 154 -29.01 -19.52 -6.53
N GLN A 155 -27.80 -19.04 -6.25
CA GLN A 155 -27.58 -17.81 -5.49
C GLN A 155 -26.30 -17.09 -5.93
N ALA A 156 -26.26 -15.78 -5.74
CA ALA A 156 -25.05 -14.99 -5.93
C ALA A 156 -24.04 -15.23 -4.79
N LEU A 157 -22.76 -15.19 -5.13
CA LEU A 157 -21.69 -15.06 -4.14
C LEU A 157 -21.30 -13.58 -4.08
N VAL A 158 -21.77 -12.89 -3.04
CA VAL A 158 -21.51 -11.46 -2.81
C VAL A 158 -20.50 -11.33 -1.67
N PRO A 159 -19.25 -10.93 -1.95
CA PRO A 159 -18.27 -10.74 -0.88
C PRO A 159 -18.64 -9.52 -0.03
N GLN A 160 -18.46 -9.62 1.29
CA GLN A 160 -18.87 -8.56 2.22
C GLN A 160 -18.10 -7.25 2.00
N ASN A 161 -16.80 -7.31 1.68
CA ASN A 161 -16.02 -6.11 1.29
C ASN A 161 -16.44 -5.51 -0.06
N GLY A 162 -17.30 -6.18 -0.83
CA GLY A 162 -17.95 -5.65 -2.03
C GLY A 162 -19.13 -4.74 -1.73
N ASN A 163 -19.58 -4.62 -0.47
CA ASN A 163 -20.67 -3.74 -0.03
C ASN A 163 -21.96 -3.86 -0.86
N ASN A 164 -22.34 -5.08 -1.25
CA ASN A 164 -23.48 -5.37 -2.15
C ASN A 164 -23.37 -4.71 -3.55
N LYS A 165 -22.19 -4.25 -3.96
CA LYS A 165 -21.95 -3.67 -5.29
C LYS A 165 -21.23 -4.61 -6.23
N VAL A 166 -20.76 -5.75 -5.72
CA VAL A 166 -19.92 -6.71 -6.41
C VAL A 166 -20.51 -8.10 -6.24
N CYS A 167 -20.65 -8.81 -7.35
CA CYS A 167 -20.98 -10.23 -7.40
C CYS A 167 -19.82 -10.98 -8.05
N LEU A 168 -19.57 -12.20 -7.60
CA LEU A 168 -18.71 -13.09 -8.37
C LEU A 168 -19.42 -13.49 -9.65
N THR A 169 -18.65 -13.62 -10.74
CA THR A 169 -19.13 -14.06 -12.05
C THR A 169 -18.07 -14.92 -12.72
N VAL A 170 -18.46 -15.69 -13.74
CA VAL A 170 -17.50 -16.46 -14.55
C VAL A 170 -17.15 -15.68 -15.81
N LYS A 171 -15.86 -15.41 -16.04
CA LYS A 171 -15.32 -14.82 -17.28
C LYS A 171 -14.36 -15.79 -17.95
N GLY A 172 -14.79 -16.37 -19.07
CA GLY A 172 -14.06 -17.47 -19.68
C GLY A 172 -13.98 -18.65 -18.71
N ASN A 173 -12.77 -19.05 -18.33
CA ASN A 173 -12.53 -20.11 -17.35
C ASN A 173 -12.23 -19.60 -15.93
N ASN A 174 -12.14 -18.30 -15.71
CA ASN A 174 -11.82 -17.74 -14.40
C ASN A 174 -13.09 -17.29 -13.69
N VAL A 175 -13.11 -17.47 -12.36
CA VAL A 175 -14.04 -16.72 -11.51
C VAL A 175 -13.46 -15.33 -11.30
N ASP A 176 -14.28 -14.32 -11.53
CA ASP A 176 -13.90 -12.91 -11.42
C ASP A 176 -15.07 -12.12 -10.81
N GLN A 177 -15.01 -10.80 -10.83
CA GLN A 177 -16.09 -9.94 -10.38
C GLN A 177 -16.87 -9.26 -11.53
N THR A 178 -18.08 -8.86 -11.19
CA THR A 178 -18.90 -7.92 -11.95
C THR A 178 -19.67 -7.01 -10.98
N ALA A 179 -20.15 -5.89 -11.50
CA ALA A 179 -21.02 -5.00 -10.73
C ALA A 179 -22.41 -5.63 -10.57
N CYS A 180 -22.98 -5.59 -9.36
CA CYS A 180 -24.36 -5.99 -9.10
C CYS A 180 -24.94 -5.13 -7.96
N ASN A 181 -26.26 -5.11 -7.81
CA ASN A 181 -26.97 -4.43 -6.72
C ASN A 181 -27.45 -5.45 -5.68
N GLY A 182 -26.48 -6.15 -5.09
CA GLY A 182 -26.70 -7.21 -4.12
C GLY A 182 -27.15 -8.53 -4.75
N ALA A 183 -27.38 -9.54 -3.90
CA ALA A 183 -27.65 -10.90 -4.36
C ALA A 183 -28.93 -11.02 -5.20
N GLY A 184 -29.93 -10.16 -4.97
CA GLY A 184 -31.21 -10.21 -5.69
C GLY A 184 -31.16 -9.70 -7.13
N SER A 185 -30.11 -8.95 -7.53
CA SER A 185 -29.95 -8.49 -8.91
C SER A 185 -29.12 -9.43 -9.77
N ALA A 186 -28.58 -10.51 -9.18
CA ALA A 186 -27.65 -11.38 -9.87
C ALA A 186 -28.36 -12.23 -10.93
N SER A 187 -27.71 -12.43 -12.07
CA SER A 187 -28.28 -13.23 -13.17
C SER A 187 -27.21 -13.98 -13.97
N GLY A 188 -27.64 -15.03 -14.69
CA GLY A 188 -26.74 -15.82 -15.54
C GLY A 188 -25.49 -16.31 -14.79
N LEU A 189 -24.32 -15.99 -15.32
CA LEU A 189 -23.00 -16.43 -14.80
C LEU A 189 -22.64 -15.89 -13.42
N GLU A 190 -23.48 -15.04 -12.83
CA GLU A 190 -23.36 -14.56 -11.45
C GLU A 190 -24.00 -15.50 -10.42
N LEU A 191 -24.71 -16.54 -10.88
CA LEU A 191 -25.44 -17.49 -10.04
C LEU A 191 -24.69 -18.82 -9.90
N PHE A 192 -24.61 -19.29 -8.66
CA PHE A 192 -23.94 -20.53 -8.26
C PHE A 192 -24.89 -21.42 -7.46
N THR A 193 -24.78 -22.73 -7.66
CA THR A 193 -25.59 -23.76 -6.99
C THR A 193 -24.68 -24.74 -6.25
N PHE A 194 -24.89 -24.89 -4.96
CA PHE A 194 -24.33 -25.96 -4.14
C PHE A 194 -25.17 -27.23 -4.34
N GLY A 195 -24.56 -28.42 -4.29
CA GLY A 195 -25.34 -29.66 -4.08
C GLY A 195 -25.12 -30.81 -5.06
N GLY A 196 -24.06 -30.84 -5.86
CA GLY A 196 -23.63 -32.08 -6.52
C GLY A 196 -22.77 -32.92 -5.57
N LYS A 197 -23.07 -34.23 -5.46
CA LYS A 197 -22.12 -35.17 -4.84
C LYS A 197 -20.95 -35.37 -5.80
N ALA A 198 -19.73 -35.21 -5.31
CA ALA A 198 -18.54 -35.68 -6.03
C ALA A 198 -18.73 -37.16 -6.37
N ALA A 199 -18.69 -37.51 -7.65
CA ALA A 199 -18.86 -38.88 -8.10
C ALA A 199 -17.79 -39.76 -7.45
N GLY A 200 -18.21 -40.62 -6.52
CA GLY A 200 -17.44 -41.81 -6.18
C GLY A 200 -17.34 -42.65 -7.45
N ASN A 201 -16.10 -42.93 -7.86
CA ASN A 201 -15.75 -43.63 -9.08
C ASN A 201 -16.66 -44.84 -9.31
N ALA A 202 -17.58 -44.75 -10.27
CA ALA A 202 -18.36 -45.87 -10.79
C ALA A 202 -18.46 -45.70 -12.30
N ASN A 203 -17.60 -46.44 -13.02
CA ASN A 203 -17.78 -46.72 -14.42
C ASN A 203 -19.17 -47.34 -14.61
N ASN A 204 -20.07 -46.66 -15.32
CA ASN A 204 -20.72 -47.24 -16.49
C ASN A 204 -21.55 -46.20 -17.24
N VAL A 205 -21.31 -46.20 -18.54
CA VAL A 205 -22.10 -45.52 -19.57
C VAL A 205 -23.50 -46.14 -19.61
N ALA A 206 -24.54 -45.30 -19.56
CA ALA A 206 -25.80 -45.58 -20.24
C ALA A 206 -26.57 -44.28 -20.51
N THR A 207 -26.73 -44.02 -21.79
CA THR A 207 -27.63 -43.07 -22.44
C THR A 207 -29.09 -43.23 -22.01
N GLY A 208 -29.82 -42.12 -21.82
CA GLY A 208 -31.27 -42.14 -21.67
C GLY A 208 -31.85 -40.73 -21.56
N ASN A 209 -32.61 -40.34 -22.57
CA ASN A 209 -33.17 -39.01 -22.78
C ASN A 209 -34.54 -38.83 -22.07
N ALA A 210 -34.87 -37.57 -21.75
CA ALA A 210 -36.21 -36.98 -21.54
C ALA A 210 -37.05 -37.41 -20.31
N ALA A 211 -37.44 -36.42 -19.48
CA ALA A 211 -38.75 -35.77 -19.53
C ALA A 211 -39.10 -35.08 -18.20
N ALA A 212 -39.74 -33.91 -18.33
CA ALA A 212 -40.30 -33.10 -17.25
C ALA A 212 -41.49 -33.78 -16.56
N ALA A 213 -41.67 -33.53 -15.26
CA ALA A 213 -42.99 -33.51 -14.63
C ALA A 213 -42.99 -32.67 -13.34
N THR A 214 -43.77 -31.61 -13.41
CA THR A 214 -44.41 -30.84 -12.35
C THR A 214 -45.20 -31.71 -11.37
N GLY A 215 -45.24 -31.27 -10.10
CA GLY A 215 -46.52 -31.20 -9.38
C GLY A 215 -46.89 -32.33 -8.40
N ASN A 216 -46.78 -31.96 -7.13
CA ASN A 216 -47.84 -32.04 -6.12
C ASN A 216 -47.85 -33.19 -5.10
N ALA A 217 -48.20 -32.76 -3.89
CA ALA A 217 -48.20 -33.47 -2.62
C ALA A 217 -49.20 -34.64 -2.55
N ASN A 218 -48.87 -35.65 -1.74
CA ASN A 218 -49.82 -36.07 -0.73
C ASN A 218 -49.18 -36.83 0.44
N ALA A 219 -49.74 -36.55 1.62
CA ALA A 219 -49.45 -37.20 2.88
C ALA A 219 -50.08 -38.61 2.93
N GLY A 220 -49.40 -39.55 3.60
CA GLY A 220 -49.94 -40.87 3.89
C GLY A 220 -49.18 -41.55 5.03
N LYS A 221 -49.72 -41.44 6.24
CA LYS A 221 -49.38 -42.29 7.40
C LYS A 221 -49.82 -43.73 7.14
N GLN A 222 -48.98 -44.73 7.39
CA GLN A 222 -49.25 -46.01 8.08
C GLN A 222 -47.86 -46.57 8.50
N ALA A 223 -47.49 -46.76 9.77
CA ALA A 223 -48.01 -47.65 10.82
C ALA A 223 -47.70 -49.14 10.60
N GLY A 224 -46.84 -49.67 11.48
CA GLY A 224 -46.63 -51.10 11.75
C GLY A 224 -45.28 -51.64 11.29
N LYS A 225 -44.57 -52.51 12.00
CA LYS A 225 -44.70 -53.11 13.33
C LYS A 225 -43.41 -53.96 13.53
N GLN A 226 -42.85 -53.91 14.75
CA GLN A 226 -42.02 -54.91 15.48
C GLN A 226 -41.14 -55.87 14.66
N THR A 227 -39.84 -56.01 14.95
CA THR A 227 -39.25 -56.84 16.04
C THR A 227 -37.73 -56.59 16.03
N GLY A 228 -36.91 -56.61 17.08
CA GLY A 228 -37.02 -56.96 18.48
C GLY A 228 -35.59 -57.18 19.04
N LYS A 229 -35.44 -56.95 20.36
CA LYS A 229 -34.39 -57.46 21.30
C LYS A 229 -32.96 -56.87 21.21
N LYS A 230 -32.54 -56.07 22.21
CA LYS A 230 -31.88 -56.43 23.53
C LYS A 230 -30.36 -56.58 23.34
N ALA A 231 -29.42 -56.22 24.23
CA ALA A 231 -29.29 -55.60 25.56
C ALA A 231 -27.77 -55.23 25.67
N GLY A 232 -27.18 -54.48 26.61
CA GLY A 232 -27.55 -53.91 27.91
C GLY A 232 -26.74 -52.61 28.18
N LYS A 233 -27.14 -51.71 29.09
CA LYS A 233 -27.01 -51.76 30.57
C LYS A 233 -25.54 -52.01 30.99
N LYS A 234 -24.80 -51.10 31.65
CA LYS A 234 -24.95 -50.37 32.93
C LYS A 234 -23.76 -49.38 33.04
N ALA A 235 -23.58 -48.46 34.00
CA ALA A 235 -24.36 -47.69 34.97
C ALA A 235 -23.35 -46.99 35.92
N GLY A 236 -23.72 -45.83 36.46
CA GLY A 236 -23.20 -45.28 37.72
C GLY A 236 -22.13 -44.18 37.56
N LYS A 237 -22.08 -43.11 38.35
CA LYS A 237 -22.79 -42.76 39.59
C LYS A 237 -22.85 -41.23 39.77
N LYS A 238 -23.90 -40.80 40.48
CA LYS A 238 -24.14 -39.47 41.08
C LYS A 238 -23.23 -39.20 42.29
N ALA A 239 -22.96 -37.92 42.57
CA ALA A 239 -23.19 -37.19 43.83
C ALA A 239 -22.23 -35.98 43.90
N GLY A 240 -22.69 -34.74 44.14
CA GLY A 240 -22.80 -34.25 45.50
C GLY A 240 -23.18 -32.77 45.59
N LYS A 241 -24.04 -32.49 46.58
CA LYS A 241 -24.60 -31.22 47.06
C LYS A 241 -23.56 -30.34 47.78
N LYS A 242 -23.78 -29.01 47.77
CA LYS A 242 -23.63 -27.97 48.85
C LYS A 242 -23.57 -26.60 48.14
N GLY A 243 -24.28 -25.50 48.46
CA GLY A 243 -25.00 -25.07 49.66
C GLY A 243 -24.27 -23.90 50.35
N ARG A 244 -24.66 -22.63 50.11
CA ARG A 244 -24.49 -21.43 50.98
C ARG A 244 -25.09 -20.18 50.27
N LYS A 245 -26.18 -19.57 50.77
CA LYS A 245 -26.27 -18.37 51.67
C LYS A 245 -25.44 -17.18 51.13
N GLY A 246 -25.90 -15.94 50.89
CA GLY A 246 -27.04 -15.14 51.34
C GLY A 246 -26.54 -13.76 51.82
N ARG A 247 -27.01 -12.64 51.23
CA ARG A 247 -27.01 -11.22 51.72
C ARG A 247 -27.50 -10.34 50.55
N LYS A 248 -28.65 -9.64 50.49
CA LYS A 248 -29.38 -8.68 51.35
C LYS A 248 -28.65 -7.35 51.64
N GLY A 249 -29.24 -6.28 51.09
CA GLY A 249 -29.03 -4.83 51.36
C GLY A 249 -29.46 -4.05 50.10
N LYS A 250 -30.69 -3.55 49.87
CA LYS A 250 -31.66 -2.68 50.58
C LYS A 250 -31.22 -1.22 50.76
N GLY A 251 -31.89 -0.34 50.00
CA GLY A 251 -32.10 1.11 50.21
C GLY A 251 -32.65 1.72 48.90
N LYS A 252 -33.97 1.88 48.67
CA LYS A 252 -34.92 2.93 49.13
C LYS A 252 -34.40 4.35 48.87
N GLY A 253 -35.11 5.31 48.26
CA GLY A 253 -36.52 5.45 47.89
C GLY A 253 -36.70 6.31 46.62
N LYS A 254 -37.81 6.13 45.88
CA LYS A 254 -39.07 6.93 45.89
C LYS A 254 -38.83 8.38 45.44
N GLY A 255 -39.21 8.75 44.21
CA GLY A 255 -40.56 9.26 43.84
C GLY A 255 -40.44 10.79 43.68
N ALA A 256 -41.05 11.51 42.75
CA ALA A 256 -42.26 11.29 41.99
C ALA A 256 -42.27 12.14 40.70
N ASN A 257 -43.31 11.84 39.94
CA ASN A 257 -43.83 12.35 38.67
C ASN A 257 -43.97 13.88 38.53
N ALA A 258 -44.12 14.31 37.26
CA ALA A 258 -45.04 15.34 36.77
C ALA A 258 -44.47 16.67 36.19
N THR A 259 -44.56 16.74 34.85
CA THR A 259 -45.27 17.77 34.07
C THR A 259 -44.54 19.03 33.58
N LYS A 260 -44.66 19.21 32.25
CA LYS A 260 -44.36 20.36 31.40
C LYS A 260 -44.96 21.68 31.90
N LYS A 261 -44.25 22.80 31.70
CA LYS A 261 -44.87 24.03 31.18
C LYS A 261 -43.85 24.95 30.51
N ASN A 262 -44.33 25.54 29.42
CA ASN A 262 -43.72 26.52 28.54
C ASN A 262 -43.72 27.93 29.17
N THR A 263 -43.01 28.85 28.52
CA THR A 263 -43.19 30.33 28.49
C THR A 263 -41.99 31.16 28.98
N GLN A 264 -41.21 31.61 28.00
CA GLN A 264 -40.88 33.00 27.64
C GLN A 264 -40.55 33.99 28.78
N VAL A 265 -39.32 34.49 28.78
CA VAL A 265 -38.96 35.80 29.36
C VAL A 265 -38.12 36.60 28.35
N THR A 266 -38.53 37.85 28.23
CA THR A 266 -38.11 38.99 27.42
C THR A 266 -36.64 39.38 27.52
N GLY A 267 -36.13 39.97 26.43
CA GLY A 267 -34.76 40.44 26.31
C GLY A 267 -34.48 41.80 26.94
N THR A 268 -33.19 42.16 26.96
CA THR A 268 -32.72 43.54 27.09
C THR A 268 -31.41 43.67 26.32
N ALA A 269 -31.34 44.67 25.45
CA ALA A 269 -30.19 45.02 24.62
C ALA A 269 -29.15 45.84 25.43
N GLY A 270 -27.86 45.67 25.12
CA GLY A 270 -26.79 46.48 25.69
C GLY A 270 -25.47 46.40 24.90
N ALA A 271 -25.27 47.42 24.06
CA ALA A 271 -24.05 48.06 23.55
C ALA A 271 -22.86 47.24 22.95
N PRO A 272 -22.23 47.75 21.85
CA PRO A 272 -21.09 47.10 21.19
C PRO A 272 -19.77 47.41 21.90
N VAL A 273 -18.98 46.37 22.22
CA VAL A 273 -17.60 46.51 22.69
C VAL A 273 -16.63 46.19 21.56
N VAL A 274 -15.78 47.16 21.27
CA VAL A 274 -14.75 47.18 20.23
C VAL A 274 -13.69 46.10 20.50
N ALA A 275 -13.37 45.30 19.47
CA ALA A 275 -12.34 44.26 19.52
C ALA A 275 -10.91 44.86 19.45
N PRO A 276 -9.94 44.42 20.28
CA PRO A 276 -8.55 44.81 20.14
C PRO A 276 -7.86 44.06 18.97
N PRO A 277 -6.78 44.60 18.37
CA PRO A 277 -6.15 44.04 17.19
C PRO A 277 -5.35 42.75 17.51
N ALA A 278 -5.42 41.78 16.61
CA ALA A 278 -4.65 40.53 16.69
C ALA A 278 -3.17 40.78 16.38
N ALA A 279 -2.30 40.51 17.35
CA ALA A 279 -0.85 40.48 17.17
C ALA A 279 -0.44 39.18 16.45
N ALA A 280 0.10 39.32 15.23
CA ALA A 280 0.66 38.22 14.46
C ALA A 280 2.00 37.77 15.07
N THR A 281 2.04 36.55 15.59
CA THR A 281 3.29 35.88 16.00
C THR A 281 3.82 35.08 14.80
N THR A 282 4.99 35.45 14.30
CA THR A 282 5.72 34.72 13.24
C THR A 282 6.27 33.40 13.80
N ARG A 283 5.85 32.28 13.21
CA ARG A 283 6.26 30.92 13.60
C ARG A 283 7.52 30.52 12.82
N ALA A 284 8.55 30.07 13.55
CA ALA A 284 9.80 29.55 12.98
C ALA A 284 9.54 28.28 12.13
N ALA A 285 10.22 28.19 10.99
CA ALA A 285 10.12 27.06 10.05
C ALA A 285 10.71 25.78 10.67
N ASN A 286 9.93 24.70 10.65
CA ASN A 286 10.38 23.36 11.02
C ASN A 286 11.31 22.84 9.92
N VAL A 287 12.55 22.50 10.27
CA VAL A 287 13.52 21.88 9.37
C VAL A 287 13.13 20.40 9.19
N GLU A 288 12.87 20.00 7.94
CA GLU A 288 12.50 18.64 7.54
C GLU A 288 13.77 17.77 7.39
N PRO A 289 13.85 16.55 7.97
CA PRO A 289 14.99 15.67 7.78
C PRO A 289 14.96 15.02 6.38
N THR A 290 16.06 15.17 5.64
CA THR A 290 16.34 14.58 4.32
C THR A 290 16.57 13.06 4.40
N LYS A 291 15.85 12.30 3.57
CA LYS A 291 15.89 10.83 3.43
C LYS A 291 17.16 10.36 2.69
N ALA A 292 17.82 9.31 3.17
CA ALA A 292 18.84 8.57 2.41
C ALA A 292 18.20 7.42 1.62
N THR A 293 18.31 7.44 0.30
CA THR A 293 17.92 6.32 -0.58
C THR A 293 19.16 5.47 -0.83
N GLN A 294 19.17 4.21 -0.36
CA GLN A 294 20.25 3.25 -0.69
C GLN A 294 20.23 2.92 -2.19
N THR A 295 21.35 3.18 -2.85
CA THR A 295 21.58 3.00 -4.30
C THR A 295 22.25 1.65 -4.59
N ASN A 296 21.56 0.54 -4.37
CA ASN A 296 22.05 -0.77 -4.81
C ASN A 296 21.44 -1.13 -6.18
N THR A 297 22.30 -1.28 -7.18
CA THR A 297 22.00 -1.43 -8.62
C THR A 297 21.72 -2.89 -9.04
N GLY A 298 21.47 -3.77 -8.07
CA GLY A 298 21.14 -5.18 -8.29
C GLY A 298 19.94 -5.60 -7.43
N PRO A 299 19.32 -6.77 -7.73
CA PRO A 299 18.28 -7.32 -6.89
C PRO A 299 18.80 -7.44 -5.45
N ILE A 300 18.28 -6.62 -4.53
CA ILE A 300 18.70 -6.67 -3.13
C ILE A 300 18.19 -7.98 -2.57
N LYS A 301 19.10 -8.94 -2.37
CA LYS A 301 18.76 -10.20 -1.73
C LYS A 301 18.42 -9.91 -0.28
N VAL A 302 17.25 -10.37 0.15
CA VAL A 302 16.84 -10.28 1.55
C VAL A 302 17.10 -11.61 2.24
N SER A 303 17.67 -11.55 3.45
CA SER A 303 18.14 -12.74 4.18
C SER A 303 17.05 -13.40 5.04
N GLY A 304 15.99 -12.69 5.42
CA GLY A 304 14.97 -13.19 6.35
C GLY A 304 14.01 -14.22 5.76
N ALA A 305 13.54 -14.02 4.53
CA ALA A 305 12.55 -14.89 3.88
C ALA A 305 13.05 -15.61 2.61
N LYS A 306 14.35 -15.51 2.30
CA LYS A 306 14.96 -15.92 1.01
C LYS A 306 14.20 -15.28 -0.16
N GLY A 307 14.61 -14.09 -0.56
CA GLY A 307 13.94 -13.38 -1.66
C GLY A 307 14.74 -12.23 -2.23
N ILE A 308 14.10 -11.52 -3.16
CA ILE A 308 14.56 -10.25 -3.70
C ILE A 308 13.59 -9.18 -3.20
N LEU A 309 14.13 -8.07 -2.70
CA LEU A 309 13.36 -6.90 -2.31
C LEU A 309 12.51 -6.41 -3.49
N GLU A 310 11.22 -6.21 -3.27
CA GLU A 310 10.29 -5.74 -4.30
C GLU A 310 9.89 -4.29 -4.02
N PRO A 311 10.49 -3.29 -4.71
CA PRO A 311 10.32 -1.88 -4.36
C PRO A 311 8.86 -1.40 -4.35
N SER A 312 8.01 -1.91 -5.24
CA SER A 312 6.57 -1.62 -5.26
C SER A 312 5.87 -2.11 -3.99
N ALA A 313 6.17 -3.35 -3.58
CA ALA A 313 5.59 -3.90 -2.38
C ALA A 313 6.11 -3.19 -1.12
N VAL A 314 7.39 -2.78 -1.09
CA VAL A 314 7.94 -1.95 -0.01
C VAL A 314 7.25 -0.59 0.05
N ALA A 315 7.12 0.12 -1.08
CA ALA A 315 6.49 1.44 -1.13
C ALA A 315 5.04 1.40 -0.65
N GLN A 316 4.32 0.32 -0.97
CA GLN A 316 2.97 0.07 -0.46
C GLN A 316 2.98 -0.26 1.04
N SER A 317 3.85 -1.19 1.45
CA SER A 317 3.86 -1.77 2.80
C SER A 317 4.42 -0.83 3.85
N GLN A 318 5.30 0.08 3.47
CA GLN A 318 5.96 1.05 4.34
C GLN A 318 5.64 2.49 3.91
N ALA A 319 4.39 2.74 3.54
CA ALA A 319 3.94 4.07 3.17
C ALA A 319 4.07 5.03 4.36
N ARG A 320 4.69 6.20 4.14
CA ARG A 320 4.82 7.23 5.16
C ARG A 320 3.45 7.79 5.52
N ASP A 321 3.18 7.93 6.81
CA ASP A 321 2.04 8.66 7.32
C ASP A 321 2.36 10.16 7.40
N ASP A 322 2.00 10.90 6.35
CA ASP A 322 2.18 12.35 6.28
C ASP A 322 1.16 13.12 7.13
N THR A 323 0.11 12.45 7.64
CA THR A 323 -0.88 13.04 8.55
C THR A 323 -0.46 12.92 10.02
N ALA A 324 0.66 12.24 10.29
CA ALA A 324 1.10 11.90 11.62
C ALA A 324 1.54 13.13 12.45
N LYS A 325 1.06 13.20 13.70
CA LYS A 325 1.62 14.05 14.74
C LYS A 325 2.78 13.33 15.42
N ARG A 326 3.98 13.87 15.25
CA ARG A 326 5.22 13.33 15.81
C ARG A 326 5.57 14.05 17.11
N ALA A 327 5.75 13.31 18.19
CA ALA A 327 6.27 13.81 19.46
C ALA A 327 7.80 13.99 19.42
N ALA A 328 8.47 13.17 18.61
CA ALA A 328 9.88 13.28 18.28
C ALA A 328 10.12 12.75 16.86
N THR A 329 11.13 13.27 16.17
CA THR A 329 11.48 12.90 14.80
C THR A 329 12.99 12.75 14.69
N GLY A 330 13.46 11.68 14.06
CA GLY A 330 14.87 11.44 13.80
C GLY A 330 15.72 11.21 15.04
N VAL A 331 15.12 10.78 16.16
CA VAL A 331 15.84 10.51 17.41
C VAL A 331 16.54 9.16 17.35
N GLN A 332 17.64 9.02 18.10
CA GLN A 332 18.24 7.73 18.39
C GLN A 332 17.69 7.19 19.71
N ILE A 333 17.50 5.88 19.79
CA ILE A 333 17.09 5.18 21.01
C ILE A 333 18.28 4.36 21.49
N LYS A 334 18.84 4.72 22.65
CA LYS A 334 20.04 4.10 23.23
C LYS A 334 19.67 3.20 24.40
N ASP A 335 20.27 2.02 24.51
CA ASP A 335 20.17 1.22 25.73
C ASP A 335 21.07 1.78 26.86
N SER A 336 21.01 1.15 28.03
CA SER A 336 21.82 1.51 29.19
C SER A 336 23.34 1.33 28.99
N THR A 337 23.76 0.61 27.94
CA THR A 337 25.18 0.42 27.59
C THR A 337 25.66 1.45 26.56
N GLY A 338 24.75 2.29 26.04
CA GLY A 338 25.03 3.31 25.04
C GLY A 338 24.90 2.83 23.59
N LYS A 339 24.43 1.60 23.33
CA LYS A 339 24.19 1.09 21.98
C LYS A 339 22.85 1.56 21.45
N CYS A 340 22.77 1.86 20.16
CA CYS A 340 21.58 2.34 19.48
C CYS A 340 20.78 1.18 18.86
N LEU A 341 19.45 1.31 18.90
CA LEU A 341 18.58 0.52 18.04
C LEU A 341 18.89 0.83 16.57
N SER A 342 19.09 -0.21 15.76
CA SER A 342 19.46 -0.11 14.36
C SER A 342 18.65 -1.07 13.49
N VAL A 343 18.32 -0.64 12.28
CA VAL A 343 17.60 -1.41 11.27
C VAL A 343 18.47 -1.62 10.04
N ASP A 344 18.57 -2.88 9.62
CA ASP A 344 19.15 -3.27 8.33
C ASP A 344 18.04 -3.82 7.42
N ILE A 345 17.65 -3.02 6.42
CA ILE A 345 16.55 -3.35 5.50
C ILE A 345 16.76 -4.66 4.73
N THR A 346 18.00 -5.15 4.63
CA THR A 346 18.31 -6.41 3.93
C THR A 346 18.01 -7.66 4.75
N LYS A 347 17.67 -7.50 6.04
CA LYS A 347 17.37 -8.64 6.94
C LYS A 347 15.89 -9.06 6.98
N GLY A 348 15.04 -8.39 6.21
CA GLY A 348 13.60 -8.65 6.17
C GLY A 348 13.14 -9.67 5.14
N ASP A 349 11.86 -9.60 4.82
CA ASP A 349 11.24 -10.20 3.64
C ASP A 349 11.26 -9.23 2.44
N PHE A 350 10.63 -9.63 1.33
CA PHE A 350 10.60 -8.85 0.08
C PHE A 350 9.88 -7.49 0.19
N ARG A 351 9.17 -7.24 1.30
CA ARG A 351 8.43 -5.99 1.60
C ARG A 351 9.07 -5.19 2.73
N GLU A 352 10.28 -5.56 3.13
CA GLU A 352 10.94 -5.03 4.33
C GLU A 352 10.14 -5.29 5.62
N ASN A 353 9.33 -6.34 5.66
CA ASN A 353 8.75 -6.80 6.92
C ASN A 353 9.65 -7.81 7.61
N LEU A 354 9.38 -8.05 8.89
CA LEU A 354 10.05 -9.07 9.69
C LEU A 354 11.56 -8.80 9.86
N ILE A 355 12.01 -7.56 9.69
CA ILE A 355 13.41 -7.16 9.88
C ILE A 355 13.73 -7.17 11.39
N PRO A 356 14.71 -7.94 11.87
CA PRO A 356 15.15 -7.87 13.26
C PRO A 356 15.71 -6.49 13.61
N ILE A 357 15.54 -6.07 14.87
CA ILE A 357 16.17 -4.85 15.39
C ILE A 357 17.52 -5.20 16.01
N ASP A 358 18.58 -4.63 15.47
CA ASP A 358 19.93 -4.84 15.98
C ASP A 358 20.27 -3.79 17.06
N MET A 359 21.22 -4.15 17.93
CA MET A 359 21.85 -3.25 18.90
C MET A 359 23.27 -2.94 18.41
N ALA A 360 23.47 -1.75 17.86
CA ALA A 360 24.72 -1.34 17.21
C ALA A 360 25.36 -0.15 17.93
N ASP A 361 26.64 0.12 17.64
CA ASP A 361 27.27 1.36 18.10
C ASP A 361 26.61 2.55 17.42
N CYS A 362 26.40 3.63 18.17
CA CYS A 362 25.68 4.79 17.66
C CYS A 362 26.52 5.56 16.64
N ASP A 363 26.06 5.59 15.38
CA ASP A 363 26.75 6.25 14.27
C ASP A 363 25.97 7.42 13.67
N GLY A 364 24.70 7.61 14.08
CA GLY A 364 23.83 8.68 13.59
C GLY A 364 23.28 8.44 12.18
N SER A 365 23.48 7.24 11.63
CA SER A 365 22.92 6.84 10.34
C SER A 365 21.39 6.84 10.36
N GLU A 366 20.77 6.94 9.18
CA GLU A 366 19.31 6.87 9.04
C GLU A 366 18.73 5.56 9.60
N GLY A 367 19.48 4.45 9.53
CA GLY A 367 19.08 3.17 10.10
C GLY A 367 18.97 3.18 11.63
N GLN A 368 19.46 4.22 12.31
CA GLN A 368 19.37 4.41 13.76
C GLN A 368 18.42 5.54 14.17
N LYS A 369 17.69 6.12 13.22
CA LYS A 369 16.76 7.23 13.45
C LYS A 369 15.33 6.74 13.54
N TRP A 370 14.62 7.31 14.50
CA TRP A 370 13.29 6.89 14.89
C TRP A 370 12.37 8.10 15.08
N ASP A 371 11.11 7.91 14.73
CA ASP A 371 10.05 8.87 14.95
C ASP A 371 9.05 8.30 15.96
N PHE A 372 8.51 9.16 16.82
CA PHE A 372 7.48 8.82 17.80
C PHE A 372 6.16 9.43 17.35
N ILE A 373 5.26 8.61 16.79
CA ILE A 373 3.97 9.06 16.26
C ILE A 373 2.87 8.85 17.30
N THR A 374 2.29 9.94 17.79
CA THR A 374 1.23 9.93 18.83
C THR A 374 -0.19 10.02 18.26
N SER A 375 -0.34 10.46 17.01
CA SER A 375 -1.59 10.35 16.26
C SER A 375 -1.32 10.34 14.75
N GLY A 376 -2.22 9.78 13.94
CA GLY A 376 -2.10 9.75 12.48
C GLY A 376 -3.04 8.71 11.86
N LYS A 377 -2.86 8.41 10.56
CA LYS A 377 -3.56 7.34 9.84
C LYS A 377 -3.47 6.01 10.59
N HIS A 378 -2.30 5.69 11.14
CA HIS A 378 -2.03 4.42 11.81
C HIS A 378 -1.94 4.53 13.35
N ASN A 379 -2.14 5.71 13.95
CA ASN A 379 -2.26 5.78 15.41
C ASN A 379 -3.45 6.65 15.80
N ASN A 380 -4.47 6.01 16.35
CA ASN A 380 -5.63 6.67 16.96
C ASN A 380 -5.79 6.29 18.44
N ASN A 381 -4.83 5.56 19.01
CA ASN A 381 -4.91 5.09 20.39
C ASN A 381 -4.36 6.16 21.33
N LYS A 382 -5.21 6.63 22.23
CA LYS A 382 -4.84 7.62 23.24
C LYS A 382 -3.75 7.05 24.16
N ASP A 383 -2.85 7.93 24.58
CA ASP A 383 -1.78 7.62 25.53
C ASP A 383 -0.87 6.47 25.02
N SER A 384 -0.65 6.43 23.70
CA SER A 384 0.22 5.44 23.03
C SER A 384 0.94 6.06 21.84
N THR A 385 2.10 5.49 21.50
CA THR A 385 2.89 5.88 20.34
C THR A 385 3.18 4.68 19.46
N LEU A 386 3.28 4.94 18.16
CA LEU A 386 4.08 4.11 17.25
C LEU A 386 5.54 4.58 17.33
N ILE A 387 6.47 3.64 17.27
CA ILE A 387 7.90 3.93 17.10
C ILE A 387 8.26 3.50 15.69
N VAL A 388 8.58 4.48 14.85
CA VAL A 388 8.68 4.31 13.39
C VAL A 388 10.11 4.56 12.94
N SER A 389 10.68 3.66 12.14
CA SER A 389 12.02 3.87 11.57
C SER A 389 11.97 5.01 10.55
N SER A 390 12.85 6.01 10.68
CA SER A 390 12.93 7.12 9.72
C SER A 390 13.50 6.67 8.35
N LEU A 391 14.28 5.59 8.31
CA LEU A 391 14.85 5.01 7.08
C LEU A 391 13.76 4.39 6.20
N MET A 392 12.93 3.53 6.77
CA MET A 392 12.00 2.69 6.01
C MET A 392 10.52 3.00 6.25
N ASN A 393 10.14 3.79 7.26
CA ASN A 393 8.76 4.06 7.70
C ASN A 393 7.97 2.85 8.26
N GLY A 394 8.63 1.73 8.52
CA GLY A 394 8.04 0.63 9.26
C GLY A 394 7.87 0.95 10.75
N CYS A 395 7.00 0.21 11.41
CA CYS A 395 6.71 0.29 12.84
C CYS A 395 7.41 -0.83 13.63
N LEU A 396 8.00 -0.48 14.77
CA LEU A 396 8.49 -1.43 15.75
C LEU A 396 7.32 -2.31 16.22
N ASN A 397 7.48 -3.63 16.10
CA ASN A 397 6.44 -4.61 16.40
C ASN A 397 6.97 -5.73 17.28
N PHE A 398 6.18 -6.11 18.29
CA PHE A 398 6.44 -7.24 19.17
C PHE A 398 5.49 -8.42 18.91
N ASP A 399 6.02 -9.54 18.43
CA ASP A 399 5.29 -10.78 18.18
C ASP A 399 5.81 -11.90 19.09
N ASP A 400 5.09 -12.18 20.17
CA ASP A 400 5.44 -13.17 21.18
C ASP A 400 5.37 -14.62 20.68
N ARG A 401 4.73 -14.84 19.52
CA ARG A 401 4.63 -16.15 18.87
C ARG A 401 5.91 -16.54 18.14
N ARG A 402 6.80 -15.59 17.87
CA ARG A 402 8.09 -15.86 17.22
C ARG A 402 9.09 -16.45 18.21
N ALA A 403 10.11 -17.13 17.67
CA ALA A 403 11.21 -17.64 18.48
C ALA A 403 11.97 -16.49 19.17
N ALA A 404 12.51 -16.76 20.36
CA ALA A 404 13.32 -15.80 21.11
C ALA A 404 14.46 -15.23 20.25
N GLY A 405 14.73 -13.93 20.39
CA GLY A 405 15.65 -13.18 19.52
C GLY A 405 15.09 -12.76 18.15
N ASP A 406 13.84 -13.10 17.85
CA ASP A 406 13.12 -12.71 16.61
C ASP A 406 11.72 -12.16 16.92
N GLN A 407 11.41 -11.94 18.20
CA GLN A 407 10.12 -11.43 18.68
C GLN A 407 9.98 -9.91 18.49
N VAL A 408 11.08 -9.19 18.32
CA VAL A 408 11.09 -7.74 18.12
C VAL A 408 11.60 -7.42 16.72
N ILE A 409 10.75 -6.81 15.90
CA ILE A 409 10.98 -6.63 14.47
C ILE A 409 10.44 -5.30 13.96
N MET A 410 10.89 -4.87 12.77
CA MET A 410 10.15 -3.93 11.94
C MET A 410 9.06 -4.64 11.16
N PHE A 411 7.91 -3.99 11.12
CA PHE A 411 6.76 -4.43 10.36
C PHE A 411 6.00 -3.22 9.85
N SER A 412 5.30 -3.35 8.73
CA SER A 412 4.36 -2.38 8.20
C SER A 412 3.47 -1.78 9.29
N CYS A 413 3.40 -0.45 9.33
CA CYS A 413 2.46 0.23 10.21
C CYS A 413 1.01 -0.11 9.80
N GLY A 414 0.11 -0.36 10.76
CA GLY A 414 -1.28 -0.77 10.48
C GLY A 414 -1.59 -2.26 10.72
N GLY A 415 -0.66 -3.01 11.32
CA GLY A 415 -0.87 -4.39 11.79
C GLY A 415 -0.89 -5.46 10.70
N ARG A 416 -0.95 -5.09 9.40
CA ARG A 416 -0.89 -6.02 8.27
C ARG A 416 0.38 -5.81 7.45
N ALA A 417 0.85 -6.88 6.82
CA ALA A 417 2.12 -6.92 6.06
C ALA A 417 2.12 -6.06 4.78
N ASP A 418 1.01 -5.40 4.45
CA ASP A 418 0.86 -4.54 3.28
C ASP A 418 0.66 -3.08 3.65
N GLY A 419 0.87 -2.70 4.92
CA GLY A 419 0.71 -1.32 5.38
C GLY A 419 -0.74 -0.86 5.55
N GLU A 420 -1.71 -1.76 5.34
CA GLU A 420 -3.12 -1.46 5.51
C GLU A 420 -3.65 -1.92 6.86
N GLY A 421 -4.83 -1.42 7.24
CA GLY A 421 -5.54 -1.86 8.43
C GLY A 421 -5.32 -0.98 9.66
N GLN A 422 -5.79 -1.48 10.81
CA GLN A 422 -5.65 -0.82 12.10
C GLN A 422 -4.43 -1.38 12.82
N THR A 423 -3.67 -0.47 13.43
CA THR A 423 -2.53 -0.84 14.26
C THR A 423 -2.97 -1.75 15.39
N THR A 424 -2.20 -2.81 15.61
CA THR A 424 -2.41 -3.79 16.67
C THR A 424 -1.67 -3.39 17.93
N ASP A 425 -2.12 -3.90 19.08
CA ASP A 425 -1.45 -3.65 20.37
C ASP A 425 0.02 -4.12 20.40
N SER A 426 0.45 -4.96 19.45
CA SER A 426 1.85 -5.37 19.25
C SER A 426 2.76 -4.25 18.74
N GLN A 427 2.21 -3.20 18.14
CA GLN A 427 2.95 -2.06 17.57
C GLN A 427 2.85 -0.80 18.45
N LEU A 428 2.00 -0.83 19.47
CA LEU A 428 1.74 0.32 20.34
C LEU A 428 2.56 0.23 21.62
N PHE A 429 3.16 1.35 21.99
CA PHE A 429 3.90 1.52 23.24
C PHE A 429 3.26 2.63 24.09
N PRO A 430 3.14 2.48 25.42
CA PRO A 430 2.54 3.50 26.29
C PRO A 430 3.26 4.85 26.19
N PHE A 431 2.54 5.91 25.82
CA PHE A 431 3.13 7.23 25.63
C PHE A 431 2.10 8.32 25.93
N THR A 432 2.29 9.04 27.02
CA THR A 432 1.39 10.12 27.43
C THR A 432 1.84 11.48 26.88
N ALA A 433 0.96 12.48 26.88
CA ALA A 433 1.30 13.84 26.46
C ALA A 433 2.42 14.49 27.30
N ASN A 434 2.63 14.01 28.54
CA ASN A 434 3.65 14.51 29.46
C ASN A 434 4.86 13.58 29.54
N THR A 435 5.06 12.70 28.54
CA THR A 435 6.22 11.81 28.51
C THR A 435 7.48 12.65 28.34
N ASP A 436 8.33 12.61 29.37
CA ASP A 436 9.60 13.30 29.41
C ASP A 436 10.67 12.42 28.76
N LEU A 437 10.97 12.66 27.48
CA LEU A 437 11.97 11.90 26.72
C LEU A 437 13.41 12.15 27.17
N THR A 438 13.65 13.07 28.10
CA THR A 438 14.97 13.26 28.71
C THR A 438 15.26 12.23 29.80
N LYS A 439 14.23 11.52 30.27
CA LYS A 439 14.36 10.44 31.25
C LYS A 439 14.44 9.07 30.57
N PRO A 440 15.03 8.07 31.24
CA PRO A 440 15.01 6.71 30.73
C PRO A 440 13.57 6.24 30.51
N TYR A 441 13.32 5.73 29.32
CA TYR A 441 12.02 5.28 28.81
C TYR A 441 11.98 3.77 28.71
N VAL A 442 10.84 3.18 29.07
CA VAL A 442 10.63 1.72 29.04
C VAL A 442 9.82 1.35 27.81
N LEU A 443 10.41 0.51 26.96
CA LEU A 443 9.72 -0.04 25.80
C LEU A 443 8.91 -1.28 26.22
N SER A 444 7.66 -1.09 26.64
CA SER A 444 6.74 -2.19 26.93
C SER A 444 5.60 -2.23 25.90
N PRO A 445 5.54 -3.22 25.00
CA PRO A 445 4.49 -3.29 23.98
C PRO A 445 3.13 -3.62 24.62
N LYS A 446 2.05 -2.96 24.17
CA LYS A 446 0.73 -3.03 24.84
C LYS A 446 0.14 -4.45 24.86
N ASN A 447 0.37 -5.26 23.83
CA ASN A 447 -0.10 -6.65 23.80
C ASN A 447 0.49 -7.51 24.94
N SER A 448 1.62 -7.10 25.54
CA SER A 448 2.20 -7.77 26.70
C SER A 448 1.53 -7.41 28.03
N ARG A 449 0.65 -6.39 28.06
CA ARG A 449 -0.03 -5.89 29.27
C ARG A 449 0.94 -5.57 30.42
N ASN A 450 2.05 -4.90 30.11
CA ASN A 450 3.16 -4.58 31.03
C ASN A 450 3.94 -5.79 31.56
N GLY A 451 3.68 -7.00 31.08
CA GLY A 451 4.39 -8.21 31.52
C GLY A 451 5.74 -8.41 30.84
N ARG A 452 5.99 -7.72 29.72
CA ARG A 452 7.26 -7.80 28.97
C ARG A 452 7.78 -6.39 28.66
N CYS A 453 9.09 -6.24 28.75
CA CYS A 453 9.82 -5.06 28.30
C CYS A 453 10.86 -5.49 27.28
N LEU A 454 11.13 -4.63 26.31
CA LEU A 454 12.23 -4.83 25.39
C LEU A 454 13.56 -4.63 26.13
N VAL A 455 14.56 -5.43 25.77
CA VAL A 455 15.90 -5.43 26.38
C VAL A 455 16.96 -5.70 25.31
N ASN A 456 18.20 -5.32 25.58
CA ASN A 456 19.32 -5.84 24.79
C ASN A 456 19.47 -7.35 25.06
N GLY A 457 19.22 -8.17 24.04
CA GLY A 457 19.21 -9.64 24.13
C GLY A 457 20.59 -10.31 24.17
N GLY A 458 21.68 -9.53 24.30
CA GLY A 458 23.06 -10.03 24.41
C GLY A 458 23.67 -10.57 23.12
N LYS A 459 22.87 -10.92 22.11
CA LYS A 459 23.32 -11.35 20.77
C LYS A 459 23.42 -10.20 19.76
N GLY A 460 23.54 -8.96 20.23
CA GLY A 460 23.51 -7.78 19.38
C GLY A 460 22.14 -7.51 18.74
N ARG A 461 21.06 -8.06 19.31
CA ARG A 461 19.68 -7.83 18.89
C ARG A 461 18.82 -7.38 20.05
N LEU A 462 17.80 -6.61 19.73
CA LEU A 462 16.73 -6.28 20.66
C LEU A 462 15.88 -7.54 20.89
N ASP A 463 15.65 -7.84 22.16
CA ASP A 463 14.82 -8.96 22.60
C ASP A 463 13.87 -8.45 23.69
N ASN A 464 13.33 -9.35 24.50
CA ASN A 464 12.38 -9.02 25.55
C ASN A 464 12.59 -9.89 26.79
N ALA A 465 12.28 -9.32 27.94
CA ALA A 465 12.34 -9.98 29.24
C ALA A 465 11.06 -9.69 30.04
N ALA A 466 10.81 -10.49 31.07
CA ALA A 466 9.79 -10.17 32.05
C ALA A 466 10.15 -8.86 32.76
N CYS A 467 9.19 -7.97 32.96
CA CYS A 467 9.42 -6.71 33.67
C CYS A 467 8.20 -6.23 34.43
N ASP A 468 8.45 -5.33 35.38
CA ASP A 468 7.47 -4.40 35.91
C ASP A 468 7.82 -3.01 35.34
N ALA A 469 7.00 -2.49 34.44
CA ALA A 469 7.26 -1.19 33.80
C ALA A 469 7.31 -0.02 34.81
N THR A 470 6.83 -0.20 36.05
CA THR A 470 6.96 0.80 37.13
C THR A 470 8.29 0.72 37.87
N LYS A 471 9.01 -0.41 37.76
CA LYS A 471 10.32 -0.68 38.36
C LYS A 471 11.23 -1.42 37.37
N PRO A 472 11.52 -0.83 36.21
CA PRO A 472 12.31 -1.48 35.17
C PRO A 472 13.75 -1.69 35.64
N ALA A 473 14.31 -2.86 35.35
CA ALA A 473 15.74 -3.11 35.51
C ALA A 473 16.56 -2.18 34.60
N ALA A 474 17.84 -1.94 34.92
CA ALA A 474 18.68 -1.02 34.16
C ALA A 474 18.74 -1.34 32.65
N ASN A 475 18.81 -2.63 32.29
CA ASN A 475 18.84 -3.11 30.90
C ASN A 475 17.48 -3.08 30.18
N GLN A 476 16.41 -2.64 30.86
CA GLN A 476 15.06 -2.44 30.30
C GLN A 476 14.77 -0.95 30.03
N GLN A 477 15.73 -0.08 30.33
CA GLN A 477 15.61 1.36 30.20
C GLN A 477 16.40 1.85 28.98
N PHE A 478 15.77 2.75 28.22
CA PHE A 478 16.35 3.34 27.02
C PHE A 478 16.36 4.86 27.12
N THR A 479 17.45 5.49 26.71
CA THR A 479 17.54 6.95 26.60
C THR A 479 17.24 7.36 25.18
N ILE A 480 16.34 8.31 24.99
CA ILE A 480 15.98 8.85 23.68
C ILE A 480 16.79 10.13 23.48
N VAL A 481 17.66 10.16 22.47
CA VAL A 481 18.58 11.27 22.23
C VAL A 481 18.45 11.82 20.82
N GLY A 482 18.68 13.12 20.68
CA GLY A 482 18.75 13.76 19.37
C GLY A 482 17.39 14.15 18.79
N ALA A 483 16.74 15.15 19.37
CA ALA A 483 15.89 16.09 18.64
C ALA A 483 15.67 17.31 19.55
N GLY A 484 15.72 18.52 18.99
CA GLY A 484 15.26 19.72 19.68
C GLY A 484 13.84 19.46 20.18
N ALA A 485 13.70 19.35 21.50
CA ALA A 485 12.41 19.12 22.13
C ALA A 485 11.50 20.31 21.77
N GLY A 486 10.57 20.09 20.86
CA GLY A 486 9.42 20.97 20.67
C GLY A 486 8.47 20.84 21.86
N ALA A 487 8.96 21.09 23.08
CA ALA A 487 8.17 21.12 24.29
C ALA A 487 7.82 22.58 24.59
N GLY A 488 6.60 22.98 24.25
CA GLY A 488 6.02 24.22 24.75
C GLY A 488 5.67 24.07 26.23
N ALA A 489 6.20 24.94 27.08
CA ALA A 489 5.59 25.35 28.35
C ALA A 489 6.32 26.57 28.95
N GLY A 490 5.55 27.61 29.32
CA GLY A 490 5.83 28.49 30.46
C GLY A 490 6.64 29.76 30.22
N ALA A 491 5.99 30.85 29.80
CA ALA A 491 6.54 32.19 29.91
C ALA A 491 6.53 32.64 31.39
N GLY A 492 7.70 32.65 32.02
CA GLY A 492 8.00 33.47 33.20
C GLY A 492 8.71 34.75 32.74
N ALA A 493 8.11 35.91 33.02
CA ALA A 493 8.59 37.21 32.59
C ALA A 493 9.82 37.66 33.39
N ALA A 494 10.85 38.17 32.70
CA ALA A 494 11.78 39.15 33.24
C ALA A 494 12.30 40.05 32.10
N THR A 495 12.00 41.33 32.25
CA THR A 495 12.31 42.49 31.40
C THR A 495 13.78 42.89 31.42
N THR A 496 14.33 43.31 30.27
CA THR A 496 15.11 44.57 30.12
C THR A 496 15.25 45.02 28.65
N LYS A 497 14.96 46.31 28.42
CA LYS A 497 15.32 47.24 27.30
C LYS A 497 16.82 47.19 26.95
N ALA A 498 17.39 47.65 25.83
CA ALA A 498 17.08 48.50 24.65
C ALA A 498 18.06 48.06 23.51
N ALA A 499 18.01 48.41 22.22
CA ALA A 499 17.91 49.73 21.60
C ALA A 499 17.59 49.63 20.09
N GLU A 500 17.08 50.73 19.54
CA GLU A 500 16.74 51.02 18.14
C GLU A 500 17.94 50.96 17.18
N ASN A 501 17.73 50.55 15.92
CA ASN A 501 17.74 51.51 14.80
C ASN A 501 17.32 50.96 13.42
N THR A 502 16.72 51.88 12.65
CA THR A 502 16.65 52.01 11.17
C THR A 502 15.70 51.11 10.36
N LYS A 503 14.65 51.77 9.86
CA LYS A 503 13.59 51.32 8.95
C LYS A 503 13.98 51.62 7.49
N VAL A 504 14.01 50.61 6.62
CA VAL A 504 13.98 50.76 5.16
C VAL A 504 12.77 49.98 4.64
N ALA A 505 11.88 50.68 3.93
CA ALA A 505 10.66 50.12 3.37
C ALA A 505 10.95 49.45 2.03
N THR A 506 10.52 48.19 1.87
CA THR A 506 10.45 47.52 0.57
C THR A 506 9.14 46.75 0.52
N THR A 507 8.29 47.11 -0.45
CA THR A 507 6.95 46.55 -0.65
C THR A 507 7.04 45.14 -1.22
N THR A 508 6.64 44.13 -0.43
CA THR A 508 6.55 42.72 -0.85
C THR A 508 5.14 42.42 -1.42
N PRO A 509 5.01 41.79 -2.61
CA PRO A 509 3.72 41.28 -3.10
C PRO A 509 3.26 40.06 -2.28
N PRO A 510 1.95 39.76 -2.24
CA PRO A 510 1.40 38.70 -1.40
C PRO A 510 1.92 37.30 -1.83
N PRO A 511 2.19 36.38 -0.89
CA PRO A 511 2.65 35.04 -1.21
C PRO A 511 1.55 34.25 -1.93
N ALA A 512 1.85 33.82 -3.15
CA ALA A 512 1.03 32.89 -3.90
C ALA A 512 0.99 31.53 -3.19
N GLN A 513 -0.22 31.02 -2.95
CA GLN A 513 -0.46 29.72 -2.34
C GLN A 513 0.03 28.61 -3.29
N ALA A 514 0.83 27.69 -2.75
CA ALA A 514 1.31 26.51 -3.47
C ALA A 514 0.21 25.45 -3.58
N THR A 515 -0.42 25.34 -4.75
CA THR A 515 -1.22 24.16 -5.13
C THR A 515 -0.31 23.07 -5.68
N LYS A 516 -0.22 21.95 -4.95
CA LYS A 516 0.50 20.73 -5.32
C LYS A 516 -0.32 19.94 -6.35
N GLY A 517 -0.05 20.16 -7.64
CA GLY A 517 -0.63 19.40 -8.74
C GLY A 517 0.29 18.25 -9.15
N THR A 518 0.17 17.08 -8.52
CA THR A 518 0.70 15.83 -9.06
C THR A 518 -0.41 15.17 -9.87
N GLN A 519 -0.35 15.24 -11.21
CA GLN A 519 -1.22 14.42 -12.05
C GLN A 519 -0.72 12.97 -11.98
N THR A 520 -1.33 12.18 -11.11
CA THR A 520 -1.21 10.72 -11.14
C THR A 520 -2.24 10.19 -12.13
N THR A 521 -1.84 9.98 -13.37
CA THR A 521 -2.65 9.24 -14.35
C THR A 521 -2.56 7.75 -14.02
N THR A 522 -3.57 7.19 -13.37
CA THR A 522 -3.64 5.79 -12.94
C THR A 522 -3.99 4.81 -14.07
N GLY A 523 -3.70 5.14 -15.33
CA GLY A 523 -4.03 4.32 -16.49
C GLY A 523 -2.85 4.20 -17.48
N PRO A 524 -2.81 3.13 -18.30
CA PRO A 524 -1.77 2.94 -19.30
C PRO A 524 -1.81 4.06 -20.35
N ILE A 525 -0.78 4.90 -20.38
CA ILE A 525 -0.60 5.94 -21.40
C ILE A 525 0.03 5.29 -22.62
N LYS A 526 -0.62 5.40 -23.78
CA LYS A 526 -0.04 4.98 -25.06
C LYS A 526 1.00 6.00 -25.50
N VAL A 527 2.22 5.56 -25.81
CA VAL A 527 3.27 6.41 -26.38
C VAL A 527 3.38 6.23 -27.88
N SER A 528 3.52 7.35 -28.58
CA SER A 528 3.57 7.39 -30.04
C SER A 528 4.93 7.03 -30.63
N GLY A 529 6.03 7.18 -29.88
CA GLY A 529 7.40 7.00 -30.38
C GLY A 529 7.82 5.54 -30.64
N ALA A 530 7.20 4.57 -29.96
CA ALA A 530 7.59 3.15 -30.03
C ALA A 530 6.42 2.15 -30.10
N LYS A 531 5.17 2.62 -30.32
CA LYS A 531 3.95 1.80 -30.24
C LYS A 531 3.80 1.02 -28.91
N GLY A 532 4.30 1.59 -27.81
CA GLY A 532 4.31 1.00 -26.48
C GLY A 532 3.27 1.61 -25.52
N ILE A 533 3.15 0.99 -24.35
CA ILE A 533 2.46 1.54 -23.18
C ILE A 533 3.54 2.04 -22.22
N LEU A 534 3.39 3.24 -21.66
CA LEU A 534 4.27 3.72 -20.60
C LEU A 534 4.23 2.74 -19.43
N GLU A 535 5.41 2.34 -18.98
CA GLU A 535 5.56 1.52 -17.79
C GLU A 535 5.94 2.45 -16.62
N PRO A 536 5.00 2.79 -15.72
CA PRO A 536 5.25 3.80 -14.68
C PRO A 536 6.40 3.43 -13.74
N SER A 537 6.67 2.13 -13.54
CA SER A 537 7.82 1.62 -12.78
C SER A 537 9.15 1.90 -13.48
N ALA A 538 9.22 1.69 -14.80
CA ALA A 538 10.45 1.96 -15.57
C ALA A 538 10.75 3.46 -15.61
N VAL A 539 9.71 4.29 -15.72
CA VAL A 539 9.79 5.75 -15.65
C VAL A 539 10.27 6.23 -14.28
N ALA A 540 9.66 5.74 -13.20
CA ALA A 540 10.06 6.11 -11.85
C ALA A 540 11.50 5.70 -11.51
N GLN A 541 11.99 4.60 -12.12
CA GLN A 541 13.38 4.17 -12.01
C GLN A 541 14.33 5.05 -12.83
N SER A 542 14.00 5.30 -14.11
CA SER A 542 14.86 6.08 -15.01
C SER A 542 14.87 7.57 -14.69
N GLN A 543 13.86 8.11 -14.01
CA GLN A 543 13.74 9.54 -13.74
C GLN A 543 13.54 9.83 -12.25
N ALA A 544 14.36 9.21 -11.41
CA ALA A 544 14.35 9.48 -9.98
C ALA A 544 14.74 10.95 -9.72
N ARG A 545 13.90 11.67 -8.99
CA ARG A 545 14.17 13.06 -8.60
C ARG A 545 15.37 13.13 -7.66
N ASP A 546 16.32 14.00 -7.98
CA ASP A 546 17.44 14.31 -7.09
C ASP A 546 17.01 15.35 -6.03
N ASP A 547 16.51 14.87 -4.89
CA ASP A 547 16.11 15.74 -3.79
C ASP A 547 17.30 16.35 -3.02
N THR A 548 18.54 15.90 -3.30
CA THR A 548 19.77 16.48 -2.72
C THR A 548 20.31 17.65 -3.55
N ALA A 549 19.71 17.91 -4.71
CA ALA A 549 20.18 18.90 -5.65
C ALA A 549 20.06 20.34 -5.12
N LYS A 550 21.13 21.12 -5.25
CA LYS A 550 21.05 22.59 -5.17
C LYS A 550 20.46 23.12 -6.47
N ARG A 551 19.39 23.89 -6.36
CA ARG A 551 18.64 24.45 -7.50
C ARG A 551 18.86 25.95 -7.56
N ALA A 552 19.37 26.45 -8.69
CA ALA A 552 19.42 27.89 -8.97
C ALA A 552 18.03 28.46 -9.29
N ALA A 553 17.15 27.62 -9.85
CA ALA A 553 15.76 27.92 -10.10
C ALA A 553 14.92 26.64 -10.01
N THR A 554 13.67 26.77 -9.57
CA THR A 554 12.73 25.65 -9.45
C THR A 554 11.42 26.02 -10.13
N ARG A 555 10.88 25.13 -10.96
CA ARG A 555 9.61 25.26 -11.69
C ARG A 555 9.50 26.55 -12.50
N VAL A 556 10.59 26.95 -13.17
CA VAL A 556 10.61 28.11 -14.07
C VAL A 556 10.23 27.73 -15.50
N GLN A 557 9.71 28.69 -16.25
CA GLN A 557 9.50 28.54 -17.69
C GLN A 557 10.71 29.09 -18.44
N ILE A 558 11.21 28.34 -19.41
CA ILE A 558 12.27 28.80 -20.31
C ILE A 558 11.59 29.35 -21.56
N LYS A 559 11.76 30.66 -21.83
CA LYS A 559 11.14 31.34 -22.97
C LYS A 559 12.17 31.62 -24.06
N ASN A 560 11.75 31.47 -25.32
CA ASN A 560 12.53 31.98 -26.45
C ASN A 560 12.32 33.50 -26.64
N SER A 561 13.03 34.11 -27.59
CA SER A 561 12.91 35.54 -27.90
C SER A 561 11.54 35.97 -28.41
N ALA A 562 10.73 35.02 -28.90
CA ALA A 562 9.35 35.25 -29.32
C ALA A 562 8.34 35.07 -28.16
N GLY A 563 8.80 34.85 -26.93
CA GLY A 563 7.96 34.69 -25.75
C GLY A 563 7.28 33.32 -25.61
N LYS A 564 7.59 32.35 -26.48
CA LYS A 564 7.09 30.97 -26.42
C LYS A 564 7.92 30.13 -25.45
N CYS A 565 7.31 29.12 -24.83
CA CYS A 565 7.90 28.30 -23.78
C CYS A 565 8.44 26.97 -24.29
N LEU A 566 9.56 26.56 -23.71
CA LEU A 566 10.12 25.21 -23.79
C LEU A 566 9.19 24.22 -23.08
N GLY A 567 8.73 23.19 -23.79
CA GLY A 567 7.81 22.20 -23.27
C GLY A 567 8.21 20.76 -23.59
N VAL A 568 7.79 19.84 -22.72
CA VAL A 568 7.86 18.40 -22.96
C VAL A 568 6.46 17.81 -23.09
N ASP A 569 6.28 16.93 -24.06
CA ASP A 569 5.05 16.16 -24.26
C ASP A 569 5.36 14.68 -24.03
N ILE A 570 5.01 14.19 -22.84
CA ILE A 570 5.32 12.83 -22.38
C ILE A 570 4.72 11.74 -23.29
N THR A 571 3.70 12.07 -24.10
CA THR A 571 3.06 11.12 -25.01
C THR A 571 3.89 10.85 -26.28
N LYS A 572 4.94 11.65 -26.52
CA LYS A 572 5.83 11.56 -27.68
C LYS A 572 7.12 10.78 -27.44
N GLY A 573 7.33 10.27 -26.22
CA GLY A 573 8.51 9.47 -25.86
C GLY A 573 8.49 8.03 -26.34
N ASP A 574 9.53 7.29 -25.95
CA ASP A 574 9.51 5.82 -25.93
C ASP A 574 8.86 5.27 -24.64
N PHE A 575 8.86 3.94 -24.47
CA PHE A 575 8.21 3.26 -23.34
C PHE A 575 8.88 3.51 -21.97
N ARG A 576 10.10 4.06 -21.95
CA ARG A 576 10.85 4.43 -20.73
C ARG A 576 10.88 5.94 -20.49
N GLU A 577 10.07 6.69 -21.25
CA GLU A 577 10.13 8.15 -21.29
C GLU A 577 11.52 8.69 -21.65
N ASN A 578 12.32 7.91 -22.38
CA ASN A 578 13.54 8.39 -22.99
C ASN A 578 13.25 8.90 -24.41
N LEU A 579 14.17 9.71 -24.93
CA LEU A 579 14.13 10.25 -26.28
C LEU A 579 12.88 11.10 -26.57
N ILE A 580 12.29 11.72 -25.54
CA ILE A 580 11.10 12.57 -25.74
C ILE A 580 11.51 13.83 -26.48
N PRO A 581 10.87 14.18 -27.61
CA PRO A 581 11.13 15.44 -28.30
C PRO A 581 10.80 16.64 -27.39
N ILE A 582 11.64 17.67 -27.48
CA ILE A 582 11.39 18.96 -26.84
C ILE A 582 10.80 19.93 -27.86
N ASP A 583 9.65 20.49 -27.52
CA ASP A 583 8.88 21.37 -28.39
C ASP A 583 8.91 22.83 -27.85
N ILE A 584 8.63 23.79 -28.72
CA ILE A 584 8.34 25.19 -28.34
C ILE A 584 6.86 25.45 -28.59
N ALA A 585 6.15 25.91 -27.57
CA ALA A 585 4.71 26.18 -27.64
C ALA A 585 4.35 27.50 -26.92
N ASP A 586 3.11 27.96 -27.06
CA ASP A 586 2.63 29.09 -26.28
C ASP A 586 2.70 28.77 -24.78
N CYS A 587 3.10 29.75 -23.99
CA CYS A 587 3.24 29.56 -22.55
C CYS A 587 1.87 29.38 -21.90
N ASP A 588 1.56 28.17 -21.43
CA ASP A 588 0.29 27.82 -20.78
C ASP A 588 0.44 27.63 -19.26
N GLY A 589 1.67 27.59 -18.77
CA GLY A 589 1.97 27.40 -17.35
C GLY A 589 1.80 25.95 -16.86
N SER A 590 1.55 25.00 -17.75
CA SER A 590 1.45 23.58 -17.43
C SER A 590 2.76 23.02 -16.86
N GLU A 591 2.67 21.91 -16.13
CA GLU A 591 3.86 21.24 -15.56
C GLU A 591 4.85 20.80 -16.65
N GLY A 592 4.35 20.47 -17.86
CA GLY A 592 5.20 20.16 -19.02
C GLY A 592 6.08 21.32 -19.50
N GLN A 593 5.81 22.55 -19.04
CA GLN A 593 6.61 23.74 -19.34
C GLN A 593 7.46 24.22 -18.16
N LYS A 594 7.49 23.46 -17.05
CA LYS A 594 8.24 23.82 -15.83
C LYS A 594 9.56 23.07 -15.77
N TRP A 595 10.61 23.81 -15.42
CA TRP A 595 11.99 23.34 -15.42
C TRP A 595 12.69 23.73 -14.13
N ASP A 596 13.56 22.86 -13.67
CA ASP A 596 14.47 23.08 -12.55
C ASP A 596 15.92 23.20 -13.08
N PHE A 597 16.70 24.10 -12.49
CA PHE A 597 18.09 24.35 -12.84
C PHE A 597 18.97 23.84 -11.70
N ILE A 598 19.57 22.65 -11.85
CA ILE A 598 20.35 21.97 -10.82
C ILE A 598 21.85 22.28 -11.01
N THR A 599 22.45 23.02 -10.08
CA THR A 599 23.87 23.44 -10.11
C THR A 599 24.81 22.50 -9.36
N SER A 600 24.27 21.64 -8.49
CA SER A 600 24.99 20.52 -7.89
C SER A 600 24.00 19.49 -7.37
N GLY A 601 24.40 18.22 -7.28
CA GLY A 601 23.56 17.13 -6.79
C GLY A 601 24.16 15.76 -7.11
N LYS A 602 23.43 14.68 -6.86
CA LYS A 602 23.80 13.30 -7.20
C LYS A 602 24.23 13.16 -8.66
N HIS A 603 23.53 13.84 -9.56
CA HIS A 603 23.78 13.78 -11.00
C HIS A 603 24.58 14.96 -11.53
N ASN A 604 24.84 16.02 -10.75
CA ASN A 604 25.67 17.15 -11.20
C ASN A 604 26.84 17.38 -10.23
N ASN A 605 28.01 16.88 -10.60
CA ASN A 605 29.27 17.06 -9.85
C ASN A 605 30.17 18.14 -10.47
N ASN A 606 29.75 18.82 -11.54
CA ASN A 606 30.56 19.76 -12.29
C ASN A 606 30.22 21.20 -11.89
N LYS A 607 31.13 21.83 -11.16
CA LYS A 607 30.97 23.13 -10.46
C LYS A 607 30.56 24.29 -11.37
N ASP A 608 30.89 24.21 -12.65
CA ASP A 608 30.63 25.25 -13.65
C ASP A 608 29.61 24.77 -14.68
N SER A 609 28.63 23.98 -14.24
CA SER A 609 27.51 23.57 -15.09
C SER A 609 26.23 23.36 -14.31
N THR A 610 25.16 23.34 -15.08
CA THR A 610 23.80 23.12 -14.61
C THR A 610 23.13 22.07 -15.47
N LEU A 611 22.38 21.18 -14.81
CA LEU A 611 21.39 20.34 -15.47
C LEU A 611 20.07 21.10 -15.55
N ILE A 612 19.42 21.01 -16.70
CA ILE A 612 18.06 21.52 -16.90
C ILE A 612 17.13 20.32 -16.83
N VAL A 613 16.30 20.26 -15.79
CA VAL A 613 15.50 19.09 -15.44
C VAL A 613 14.01 19.42 -15.55
N SER A 614 13.23 18.58 -16.23
CA SER A 614 11.77 18.80 -16.29
C SER A 614 11.14 18.59 -14.92
N SER A 615 10.32 19.53 -14.46
CA SER A 615 9.59 19.37 -13.20
C SER A 615 8.45 18.36 -13.28
N LEU A 616 7.97 18.03 -14.51
CA LEU A 616 6.90 17.05 -14.72
C LEU A 616 7.39 15.62 -14.49
N MET A 617 8.58 15.31 -15.01
CA MET A 617 9.05 13.92 -15.11
C MET A 617 10.42 13.66 -14.49
N ASN A 618 11.20 14.70 -14.19
CA ASN A 618 12.57 14.64 -13.66
C ASN A 618 13.65 14.12 -14.62
N GLY A 619 13.34 13.99 -15.92
CA GLY A 619 14.35 13.82 -16.96
C GLY A 619 15.21 15.08 -17.16
N CYS A 620 16.42 14.88 -17.67
CA CYS A 620 17.37 15.92 -18.05
C CYS A 620 17.26 16.27 -19.53
N LEU A 621 17.34 17.56 -19.84
CA LEU A 621 17.55 18.05 -21.19
C LEU A 621 18.89 17.52 -21.71
N ASN A 622 18.87 16.79 -22.82
CA ASN A 622 20.04 16.13 -23.39
C ASN A 622 20.24 16.51 -24.86
N PHE A 623 21.50 16.73 -25.21
CA PHE A 623 21.94 17.06 -26.56
C PHE A 623 22.76 15.94 -27.22
N ASP A 624 22.18 15.24 -28.18
CA ASP A 624 22.86 14.18 -28.93
C ASP A 624 23.19 14.67 -30.35
N ASP A 625 24.46 15.06 -30.56
CA ASP A 625 24.96 15.58 -31.84
C ASP A 625 24.98 14.54 -32.96
N ARG A 626 24.91 13.25 -32.61
CA ARG A 626 24.83 12.13 -33.56
C ARG A 626 23.45 11.99 -34.18
N ARG A 627 22.41 12.62 -33.61
CA ARG A 627 21.05 12.57 -34.16
C ARG A 627 20.88 13.55 -35.32
N ALA A 628 19.96 13.21 -36.22
CA ALA A 628 19.58 14.08 -37.32
C ALA A 628 19.12 15.44 -36.79
N ALA A 629 19.38 16.51 -37.55
CA ALA A 629 18.88 17.84 -37.21
C ALA A 629 17.39 17.77 -36.84
N GLY A 630 16.96 18.54 -35.84
CA GLY A 630 15.58 18.55 -35.33
C GLY A 630 15.21 17.42 -34.37
N ASP A 631 16.11 16.46 -34.16
CA ASP A 631 15.98 15.38 -33.17
C ASP A 631 17.13 15.40 -32.15
N GLN A 632 17.99 16.43 -32.19
CA GLN A 632 19.21 16.50 -31.37
C GLN A 632 18.93 16.89 -29.92
N VAL A 633 17.80 17.53 -29.66
CA VAL A 633 17.40 17.98 -28.31
C VAL A 633 16.25 17.12 -27.85
N ILE A 634 16.50 16.36 -26.78
CA ILE A 634 15.55 15.39 -26.24
C ILE A 634 15.54 15.44 -24.72
N MET A 635 14.48 14.90 -24.13
CA MET A 635 14.52 14.46 -22.75
C MET A 635 15.24 13.11 -22.68
N PHE A 636 16.14 12.99 -21.71
CA PHE A 636 16.79 11.74 -21.39
C PHE A 636 16.97 11.62 -19.89
N SER A 637 17.10 10.41 -19.39
CA SER A 637 17.43 10.19 -17.99
C SER A 637 18.70 10.94 -17.55
N CYS A 638 18.68 11.51 -16.35
CA CYS A 638 19.82 12.22 -15.77
C CYS A 638 20.92 11.22 -15.37
N GLY A 639 22.15 11.36 -15.89
CA GLY A 639 23.27 10.44 -15.60
C GLY A 639 23.95 9.83 -16.82
N GLY A 640 23.55 10.22 -18.03
CA GLY A 640 24.19 9.78 -19.29
C GLY A 640 23.80 8.37 -19.75
N ARG A 641 23.14 7.56 -18.91
CA ARG A 641 22.61 6.23 -19.28
C ARG A 641 21.08 6.22 -19.21
N ALA A 642 20.46 5.31 -19.97
CA ALA A 642 19.00 5.24 -20.14
C ALA A 642 18.22 4.85 -18.88
N ASP A 643 18.91 4.29 -17.88
CA ASP A 643 18.40 3.85 -16.59
C ASP A 643 18.59 4.90 -15.46
N GLY A 644 19.23 6.04 -15.76
CA GLY A 644 19.51 7.08 -14.76
C GLY A 644 20.71 6.81 -13.88
N GLU A 645 21.48 5.79 -14.22
CA GLU A 645 22.79 5.58 -13.61
C GLU A 645 23.89 6.31 -14.38
N GLY A 646 25.03 6.48 -13.73
CA GLY A 646 26.23 7.07 -14.32
C GLY A 646 26.41 8.56 -14.03
N GLN A 647 27.53 9.09 -14.51
CA GLN A 647 27.80 10.51 -14.47
C GLN A 647 27.16 11.18 -15.68
N THR A 648 26.55 12.33 -15.47
CA THR A 648 26.06 13.15 -16.57
C THR A 648 27.17 13.43 -17.55
N THR A 649 26.87 13.22 -18.82
CA THR A 649 27.77 13.53 -19.92
C THR A 649 27.69 15.01 -20.26
N ASP A 650 28.71 15.52 -20.95
CA ASP A 650 28.73 16.92 -21.43
C ASP A 650 27.53 17.28 -22.33
N SER A 651 26.79 16.29 -22.85
CA SER A 651 25.52 16.48 -23.56
C SER A 651 24.37 16.96 -22.69
N GLN A 652 24.44 16.78 -21.37
CA GLN A 652 23.38 17.18 -20.42
C GLN A 652 23.76 18.42 -19.63
N LEU A 653 25.04 18.84 -19.68
CA LEU A 653 25.58 19.93 -18.89
C LEU A 653 25.56 21.23 -19.68
N PHE A 654 24.98 22.27 -19.10
CA PHE A 654 24.96 23.63 -19.65
C PHE A 654 25.84 24.55 -18.79
N PRO A 655 26.58 25.52 -19.36
CA PRO A 655 27.56 26.34 -18.63
C PRO A 655 26.88 27.48 -17.83
N PHE A 656 25.98 27.11 -16.92
CA PHE A 656 25.42 28.03 -15.92
C PHE A 656 26.02 27.75 -14.55
N THR A 657 26.20 28.82 -13.77
CA THR A 657 26.64 28.75 -12.37
C THR A 657 25.51 29.15 -11.44
N ALA A 658 25.66 28.91 -10.14
CA ALA A 658 24.67 29.32 -9.13
C ALA A 658 24.42 30.84 -9.08
N ASN A 659 25.36 31.65 -9.57
CA ASN A 659 25.27 33.11 -9.56
C ASN A 659 24.80 33.69 -10.90
N THR A 660 24.40 32.84 -11.85
CA THR A 660 23.89 33.30 -13.14
C THR A 660 22.54 34.00 -12.95
N ASP A 661 22.44 35.25 -13.40
CA ASP A 661 21.22 36.05 -13.36
C ASP A 661 20.22 35.58 -14.41
N LEU A 662 19.41 34.56 -14.09
CA LEU A 662 18.46 33.93 -15.02
C LEU A 662 17.36 34.87 -15.58
N THR A 663 17.34 36.16 -15.20
CA THR A 663 16.43 37.16 -15.77
C THR A 663 16.92 37.75 -17.09
N LYS A 664 18.21 37.61 -17.41
CA LYS A 664 18.80 38.08 -18.67
C LYS A 664 18.63 37.07 -19.81
N PRO A 665 18.68 37.48 -21.08
CA PRO A 665 18.73 36.54 -22.20
C PRO A 665 19.98 35.65 -22.14
N TYR A 666 19.83 34.36 -22.43
CA TYR A 666 20.93 33.39 -22.44
C TYR A 666 20.93 32.54 -23.70
N VAL A 667 22.14 32.13 -24.09
CA VAL A 667 22.37 31.13 -25.13
C VAL A 667 22.49 29.76 -24.47
N LEU A 668 21.57 28.85 -24.80
CA LEU A 668 21.57 27.47 -24.29
C LEU A 668 22.49 26.60 -25.14
N SER A 669 23.77 26.52 -24.76
CA SER A 669 24.76 25.65 -25.40
C SER A 669 25.19 24.53 -24.45
N PRO A 670 25.03 23.24 -24.80
CA PRO A 670 25.53 22.14 -23.99
C PRO A 670 27.06 22.08 -24.07
N LYS A 671 27.74 21.55 -23.04
CA LYS A 671 29.21 21.47 -22.97
C LYS A 671 29.82 20.64 -24.09
N ASN A 672 29.13 19.61 -24.57
CA ASN A 672 29.61 18.79 -25.70
C ASN A 672 29.44 19.46 -27.07
N SER A 673 28.90 20.68 -27.12
CA SER A 673 28.65 21.38 -28.37
C SER A 673 29.96 21.71 -29.09
N LYS A 674 30.30 20.89 -30.08
CA LYS A 674 31.37 21.22 -31.03
C LYS A 674 30.89 22.32 -31.97
N ASN A 675 31.76 23.29 -32.25
CA ASN A 675 31.53 24.38 -33.22
C ASN A 675 30.45 25.40 -32.81
N GLY A 676 30.30 25.71 -31.52
CA GLY A 676 29.43 26.81 -31.06
C GLY A 676 27.94 26.56 -31.25
N ARG A 677 27.47 25.31 -31.34
CA ARG A 677 26.05 25.05 -31.52
C ARG A 677 25.25 25.36 -30.26
N CYS A 678 24.11 26.00 -30.39
CA CYS A 678 23.17 26.25 -29.31
C CYS A 678 21.74 25.86 -29.71
N LEU A 679 20.87 25.73 -28.70
CA LEU A 679 19.46 25.47 -28.91
C LEU A 679 18.80 26.69 -29.58
N VAL A 680 18.19 26.45 -30.73
CA VAL A 680 17.45 27.45 -31.50
C VAL A 680 16.05 26.93 -31.85
N ASP A 681 15.10 27.85 -32.00
CA ASP A 681 13.80 27.51 -32.58
C ASP A 681 14.02 27.07 -34.04
N GLY A 682 13.76 25.80 -34.33
CA GLY A 682 14.00 25.21 -35.64
C GLY A 682 13.02 25.65 -36.72
N GLY A 683 12.05 26.53 -36.39
CA GLY A 683 10.98 26.92 -37.28
C GLY A 683 10.04 25.76 -37.64
N LYS A 684 8.98 26.05 -38.40
CA LYS A 684 8.09 25.00 -38.93
C LYS A 684 8.85 24.22 -40.02
N ARG A 685 9.18 22.96 -39.77
CA ARG A 685 9.68 22.07 -40.83
C ARG A 685 8.60 21.84 -41.88
N LYS A 686 8.92 22.06 -43.16
CA LYS A 686 8.08 21.68 -44.31
C LYS A 686 8.13 20.16 -44.58
N THR A 687 8.14 19.31 -43.56
CA THR A 687 8.01 17.85 -43.75
C THR A 687 6.53 17.45 -43.66
N ARG A 688 6.13 16.37 -44.33
CA ARG A 688 4.73 15.91 -44.46
C ARG A 688 4.00 15.61 -43.12
N GLN A 689 4.67 15.75 -41.97
CA GLN A 689 4.04 15.70 -40.65
C GLN A 689 3.61 17.11 -40.23
N ARG A 690 2.30 17.37 -40.28
CA ARG A 690 1.69 18.68 -40.05
C ARG A 690 2.00 19.20 -38.63
N GLY A 691 2.67 20.35 -38.54
CA GLY A 691 2.36 21.36 -37.52
C GLY A 691 3.27 21.53 -36.29
N LEU A 692 4.23 20.64 -36.00
CA LEU A 692 5.07 20.77 -34.79
C LEU A 692 6.35 21.56 -35.04
N GLN A 693 6.59 22.61 -34.22
CA GLN A 693 7.86 23.34 -34.16
C GLN A 693 8.80 22.62 -33.19
N ARG A 694 9.86 22.01 -33.74
CA ARG A 694 10.89 21.32 -32.95
C ARG A 694 12.11 22.20 -32.76
N ILE A 695 12.76 22.06 -31.62
CA ILE A 695 14.05 22.71 -31.35
C ILE A 695 15.13 22.02 -32.17
N GLN A 696 16.02 22.86 -32.73
CA GLN A 696 17.20 22.42 -33.44
C GLN A 696 18.45 22.92 -32.71
N ALA A 697 19.60 22.32 -32.98
CA ALA A 697 20.85 22.98 -32.69
C ALA A 697 21.43 23.55 -33.98
N LEU A 698 21.63 24.85 -34.03
CA LEU A 698 22.36 25.52 -35.11
C LEU A 698 23.61 26.18 -34.52
N ARG A 699 24.52 26.61 -35.39
CA ARG A 699 25.67 27.42 -34.94
C ARG A 699 25.16 28.73 -34.36
N CYS A 700 25.75 29.10 -33.25
CA CYS A 700 25.63 30.35 -32.53
C CYS A 700 27.05 30.95 -32.50
#